data_AF-A0A9W9B7B4-F1
#
_entry.id   AF-A0A9W9B7B4-F1
#
_cell.length_a   1.000
_cell.length_b   1.000
_cell.length_c   1.000
_cell.angle_alpha   90.00
_cell.angle_beta   90.00
_cell.angle_gamma   90.00
#
_symmetry.space_group_name_H-M   'P 1'
#
loop_
_entity.id
_entity.type
_entity.pdbx_description
1 polymer ?
#
loop_
_entity_poly.entity_id
_entity_poly.type
_entity_poly.pdbx_seq_one_letter_code
_entity_poly.pdbx_strand_id
1 'polypeptide(L)'
;MAITKLNSSVRVTHVGTATAVIELDNLTILTDPYFSPEGTEWIGKSGAKLVNSYQPPLGLEDLPSIDLILLSHEDHKDNLDDLGRQLLNGRHVFTTTDGARNLAPRKAHLPGGECLGFIVSAEHFGTSNGKPNAIYFSGDTVYIDELAKIKDRFHVSVALFSLGKAMVPKPGGGMLQITMDSKQAVQLMRDIEPDIVIPLHFEGWSLFKEGKSEIEEVVKEEGFEDKFKFLAPGVNTKILVSIEEFSTPSTGWQLDDFVLDPGYVASREELRWLMLNTAQTAPPSPVHGDSFISGLDTHSGEDRSSAQHTTSHLLSQGRRIEYLKNYISQVAPWLDMFDSSRAFGMQVPLLAQTSPALLCAILAISARQKERKDASDGKSTPQKSFDSLELYQEAIRLLTPLLARDWRRHLEGCAALFDAFEVHGFCGGLLQAVFWCHARMDLCGALISDGTQSTMIPPIAWLPPGTDESNVRQTFKNIQSPDMHANYAVYLCAKACELVSDRTHHDELGAPNGCTAEVFTSRWTRLWDDLQAWIDDRPNELVPLQIIESKPFPQILYLHWAAISSNQLYHTACILMLGSMPRRHSHVPGLTGSSIWHAKRICGISLTNPHQGCLNNAIQPLWLAGRLLSHESEHTILVDLIRDIESTTGWGTCWRIPDLGAAWGYSVRKSSRSKNVPLGQRQNTQTG
;
A
#
# COMPACT_ATOMS: atom_id res chain seq x y z
N MET A 1 -8.22 -41.78 3.56
CA MET A 1 -7.89 -40.44 3.03
C MET A 1 -9.05 -39.49 3.29
N ALA A 2 -9.00 -38.76 4.41
CA ALA A 2 -9.89 -37.62 4.61
C ALA A 2 -9.34 -36.46 3.76
N ILE A 3 -10.13 -35.97 2.81
CA ILE A 3 -9.74 -34.83 1.97
C ILE A 3 -9.78 -33.59 2.87
N THR A 4 -8.61 -33.06 3.17
CA THR A 4 -8.41 -31.81 3.88
C THR A 4 -8.96 -30.64 3.07
N LYS A 5 -9.83 -29.83 3.69
CA LYS A 5 -10.59 -28.77 3.03
C LYS A 5 -9.81 -27.45 3.01
N LEU A 6 -8.88 -27.31 2.08
CA LEU A 6 -8.50 -25.99 1.55
C LEU A 6 -9.43 -25.67 0.37
N ASN A 7 -9.89 -24.43 0.28
CA ASN A 7 -10.56 -23.94 -0.93
C ASN A 7 -9.55 -23.64 -2.06
N SER A 8 -8.25 -23.69 -1.74
CA SER A 8 -7.11 -23.37 -2.62
C SER A 8 -6.34 -24.63 -2.99
N SER A 9 -5.69 -24.59 -4.16
CA SER A 9 -4.74 -25.63 -4.54
C SER A 9 -3.35 -25.30 -4.02
N VAL A 10 -2.66 -26.28 -3.42
CA VAL A 10 -1.28 -26.13 -2.94
C VAL A 10 -0.40 -27.09 -3.70
N ARG A 11 0.65 -26.57 -4.34
CA ARG A 11 1.75 -27.40 -4.87
C ARG A 11 3.06 -26.97 -4.22
N VAL A 12 3.95 -27.94 -4.02
CA VAL A 12 5.26 -27.69 -3.44
C VAL A 12 6.31 -28.40 -4.28
N THR A 13 7.36 -27.66 -4.61
CA THR A 13 8.58 -28.16 -5.26
C THR A 13 9.73 -28.02 -4.27
N HIS A 14 10.27 -29.13 -3.77
CA HIS A 14 11.47 -29.08 -2.93
C HIS A 14 12.69 -28.90 -3.82
N VAL A 15 13.46 -27.83 -3.60
CA VAL A 15 14.68 -27.55 -4.37
C VAL A 15 15.87 -28.16 -3.64
N GLY A 16 16.02 -27.92 -2.36
CA GLY A 16 17.13 -28.47 -1.59
C GLY A 16 17.28 -27.76 -0.26
N THR A 17 17.88 -28.40 0.74
CA THR A 17 18.01 -27.80 2.08
C THR A 17 16.63 -27.33 2.60
N ALA A 18 16.49 -26.07 3.02
CA ALA A 18 15.23 -25.40 3.37
C ALA A 18 14.53 -24.71 2.19
N THR A 19 15.10 -24.76 0.98
CA THR A 19 14.55 -24.14 -0.22
C THR A 19 13.41 -24.95 -0.82
N ALA A 20 12.21 -24.36 -0.85
CA ALA A 20 11.04 -24.89 -1.51
C ALA A 20 10.27 -23.77 -2.23
N VAL A 21 9.69 -24.11 -3.38
CA VAL A 21 8.72 -23.27 -4.08
C VAL A 21 7.33 -23.74 -3.69
N ILE A 22 6.52 -22.85 -3.14
CA ILE A 22 5.13 -23.10 -2.76
C ILE A 22 4.25 -22.32 -3.73
N GLU A 23 3.53 -23.03 -4.58
CA GLU A 23 2.52 -22.47 -5.48
C GLU A 23 1.16 -22.61 -4.82
N LEU A 24 0.53 -21.46 -4.57
CA LEU A 24 -0.72 -21.34 -3.85
C LEU A 24 -1.65 -20.42 -4.62
N ASP A 25 -2.54 -21.02 -5.39
CA ASP A 25 -3.38 -20.33 -6.39
C ASP A 25 -2.53 -19.41 -7.30
N ASN A 26 -2.62 -18.09 -7.13
CA ASN A 26 -1.86 -17.10 -7.92
C ASN A 26 -0.61 -16.57 -7.18
N LEU A 27 -0.20 -17.20 -6.08
CA LEU A 27 0.95 -16.78 -5.28
C LEU A 27 2.06 -17.84 -5.32
N THR A 28 3.25 -17.43 -5.73
CA THR A 28 4.45 -18.27 -5.73
C THR A 28 5.41 -17.79 -4.66
N ILE A 29 5.62 -18.61 -3.64
CA ILE A 29 6.46 -18.32 -2.48
C ILE A 29 7.73 -19.14 -2.54
N LEU A 30 8.89 -18.52 -2.34
CA LEU A 30 10.18 -19.19 -2.19
C LEU A 30 10.63 -19.15 -0.73
N THR A 31 10.96 -20.29 -0.14
CA THR A 31 11.58 -20.35 1.20
C THR A 31 13.10 -20.37 1.09
N ASP A 32 13.82 -19.74 2.02
CA ASP A 32 15.26 -19.86 2.27
C ASP A 32 16.10 -20.20 1.01
N PRO A 33 16.32 -19.24 0.09
CA PRO A 33 16.83 -19.51 -1.24
C PRO A 33 18.31 -19.93 -1.24
N TYR A 34 18.57 -21.18 -1.59
CA TYR A 34 19.88 -21.80 -1.70
C TYR A 34 20.02 -22.54 -3.04
N PHE A 35 21.09 -22.24 -3.81
CA PHE A 35 21.26 -22.75 -5.18
C PHE A 35 22.70 -23.18 -5.54
N SER A 36 23.63 -23.12 -4.60
CA SER A 36 25.03 -23.44 -4.87
C SER A 36 25.22 -24.92 -5.24
N PRO A 37 26.10 -25.22 -6.21
CA PRO A 37 26.31 -26.59 -6.67
C PRO A 37 26.93 -27.48 -5.58
N GLU A 38 26.82 -28.79 -5.77
CA GLU A 38 27.51 -29.77 -4.93
C GLU A 38 29.02 -29.49 -4.89
N GLY A 39 29.62 -29.67 -3.71
CA GLY A 39 31.04 -29.44 -3.49
C GLY A 39 31.41 -27.99 -3.23
N THR A 40 30.44 -27.06 -3.21
CA THR A 40 30.70 -25.67 -2.80
C THR A 40 31.14 -25.63 -1.33
N GLU A 41 32.19 -24.86 -1.05
CA GLU A 41 32.85 -24.82 0.26
C GLU A 41 32.82 -23.42 0.86
N TRP A 42 32.59 -23.34 2.18
CA TRP A 42 32.68 -22.09 2.93
C TRP A 42 33.52 -22.28 4.18
N ILE A 43 34.24 -21.22 4.55
CA ILE A 43 34.96 -21.16 5.81
C ILE A 43 34.09 -20.38 6.79
N GLY A 44 33.52 -21.07 7.77
CA GLY A 44 32.71 -20.47 8.82
C GLY A 44 33.54 -19.54 9.72
N LYS A 45 32.86 -18.70 10.50
CA LYS A 45 33.52 -17.74 11.43
C LYS A 45 34.44 -18.41 12.46
N SER A 46 34.24 -19.69 12.74
CA SER A 46 35.06 -20.52 13.63
C SER A 46 36.26 -21.18 12.94
N GLY A 47 36.46 -20.96 11.64
CA GLY A 47 37.46 -21.64 10.82
C GLY A 47 37.04 -23.04 10.35
N ALA A 48 35.85 -23.52 10.74
CA ALA A 48 35.31 -24.80 10.28
C ALA A 48 34.94 -24.72 8.79
N LYS A 49 35.33 -25.75 8.03
CA LYS A 49 35.01 -25.88 6.61
C LYS A 49 33.64 -26.55 6.48
N LEU A 50 32.70 -25.84 5.89
CA LEU A 50 31.38 -26.35 5.51
C LEU A 50 31.41 -26.70 4.03
N VAL A 51 30.94 -27.90 3.69
CA VAL A 51 30.88 -28.38 2.30
C VAL A 51 29.47 -28.85 2.06
N ASN A 52 28.84 -28.30 1.03
CA ASN A 52 27.56 -28.78 0.54
C ASN A 52 27.75 -30.09 -0.22
N SER A 53 27.00 -31.12 0.13
CA SER A 53 27.01 -32.42 -0.54
C SER A 53 25.76 -32.68 -1.38
N TYR A 54 24.99 -31.63 -1.69
CA TYR A 54 23.72 -31.74 -2.40
C TYR A 54 23.71 -30.85 -3.63
N GLN A 55 23.35 -31.40 -4.80
CA GLN A 55 23.16 -30.62 -6.01
C GLN A 55 21.68 -30.20 -6.11
N PRO A 56 21.36 -28.89 -6.03
CA PRO A 56 20.02 -28.42 -6.35
C PRO A 56 19.59 -28.90 -7.75
N PRO A 57 18.40 -29.50 -7.89
CA PRO A 57 17.87 -30.01 -9.15
C PRO A 57 17.32 -28.89 -10.04
N LEU A 58 17.16 -27.68 -9.51
CA LEU A 58 16.72 -26.47 -10.21
C LEU A 58 17.75 -25.36 -10.01
N GLY A 59 18.11 -24.69 -11.10
CA GLY A 59 18.87 -23.45 -11.10
C GLY A 59 17.98 -22.22 -10.90
N LEU A 60 18.57 -21.03 -10.92
CA LEU A 60 17.82 -19.77 -10.79
C LEU A 60 16.89 -19.54 -12.00
N GLU A 61 17.30 -20.04 -13.16
CA GLU A 61 16.61 -19.97 -14.45
C GLU A 61 15.41 -20.93 -14.57
N ASP A 62 15.39 -21.99 -13.75
CA ASP A 62 14.31 -22.99 -13.75
C ASP A 62 13.15 -22.59 -12.83
N LEU A 63 13.33 -21.52 -12.03
CA LEU A 63 12.31 -21.07 -11.09
C LEU A 63 11.14 -20.39 -11.82
N PRO A 64 9.89 -20.65 -11.37
CA PRO A 64 8.76 -19.82 -11.77
C PRO A 64 8.92 -18.38 -11.26
N SER A 65 8.06 -17.48 -11.73
CA SER A 65 8.02 -16.11 -11.19
C SER A 65 7.73 -16.16 -9.68
N ILE A 66 8.65 -15.62 -8.87
CA ILE A 66 8.54 -15.61 -7.41
C ILE A 66 7.96 -14.28 -6.95
N ASP A 67 6.80 -14.33 -6.31
CA ASP A 67 6.09 -13.17 -5.76
C ASP A 67 6.60 -12.80 -4.37
N LEU A 68 6.93 -13.82 -3.57
CA LEU A 68 7.31 -13.66 -2.17
C LEU A 68 8.45 -14.57 -1.75
N ILE A 69 9.34 -14.07 -0.90
CA ILE A 69 10.39 -14.86 -0.26
C ILE A 69 10.17 -14.89 1.26
N LEU A 70 10.10 -16.09 1.83
CA LEU A 70 10.15 -16.31 3.28
C LEU A 70 11.58 -16.70 3.64
N LEU A 71 12.31 -15.75 4.22
CA LEU A 71 13.71 -15.91 4.59
C LEU A 71 13.80 -15.98 6.11
N SER A 72 13.96 -17.19 6.65
CA SER A 72 14.00 -17.44 8.09
C SER A 72 15.14 -16.69 8.78
N HIS A 73 16.32 -16.65 8.16
CA HIS A 73 17.48 -15.89 8.58
C HIS A 73 18.47 -15.74 7.43
N GLU A 74 19.32 -14.72 7.48
CA GLU A 74 20.17 -14.30 6.36
C GLU A 74 21.65 -14.57 6.56
N ASP A 75 22.10 -15.04 7.71
CA ASP A 75 23.52 -15.13 8.04
C ASP A 75 24.11 -16.54 7.85
N HIS A 76 23.27 -17.55 7.64
CA HIS A 76 23.67 -18.92 7.33
C HIS A 76 23.65 -19.20 5.81
N LYS A 77 24.68 -19.88 5.32
CA LYS A 77 24.89 -20.12 3.89
C LYS A 77 24.02 -21.23 3.33
N ASP A 78 23.52 -22.12 4.18
CA ASP A 78 22.59 -23.21 3.87
C ASP A 78 21.14 -22.75 3.71
N ASN A 79 20.80 -21.55 4.19
CA ASN A 79 19.48 -20.93 4.01
C ASN A 79 19.52 -19.73 3.04
N LEU A 80 20.69 -19.11 2.86
CA LEU A 80 20.88 -17.99 1.94
C LEU A 80 22.32 -17.88 1.41
N ASP A 81 22.58 -18.52 0.27
CA ASP A 81 23.85 -18.46 -0.43
C ASP A 81 23.96 -17.23 -1.35
N ASP A 82 25.08 -17.10 -2.05
CA ASP A 82 25.35 -15.92 -2.90
C ASP A 82 24.50 -15.91 -4.19
N LEU A 83 24.02 -17.07 -4.64
CA LEU A 83 23.09 -17.17 -5.78
C LEU A 83 21.66 -16.80 -5.37
N GLY A 84 21.15 -17.38 -4.28
CA GLY A 84 19.83 -17.07 -3.74
C GLY A 84 19.69 -15.62 -3.28
N ARG A 85 20.77 -14.98 -2.81
CA ARG A 85 20.80 -13.53 -2.53
C ARG A 85 20.44 -12.67 -3.73
N GLN A 86 20.70 -13.12 -4.95
CA GLN A 86 20.38 -12.36 -6.16
C GLN A 86 18.86 -12.29 -6.36
N LEU A 87 18.13 -13.31 -5.94
CA LEU A 87 16.66 -13.37 -6.03
C LEU A 87 15.97 -12.37 -5.11
N LEU A 88 16.62 -11.96 -4.01
CA LEU A 88 16.05 -11.00 -3.06
C LEU A 88 15.82 -9.61 -3.68
N ASN A 89 16.54 -9.26 -4.75
CA ASN A 89 16.43 -7.95 -5.38
C ASN A 89 15.09 -7.83 -6.14
N GLY A 90 14.35 -6.77 -5.87
CA GLY A 90 13.07 -6.49 -6.54
C GLY A 90 11.90 -7.36 -6.06
N ARG A 91 12.08 -8.20 -5.04
CA ARG A 91 11.04 -9.08 -4.49
C ARG A 91 10.68 -8.73 -3.06
N HIS A 92 9.48 -9.12 -2.63
CA HIS A 92 9.07 -9.02 -1.23
C HIS A 92 9.78 -10.11 -0.42
N VAL A 93 10.45 -9.72 0.67
CA VAL A 93 11.16 -10.63 1.56
C VAL A 93 10.64 -10.44 2.98
N PHE A 94 10.04 -11.49 3.55
CA PHE A 94 9.74 -11.56 4.98
C PHE A 94 10.88 -12.24 5.71
N THR A 95 11.45 -11.55 6.69
CA THR A 95 12.59 -12.04 7.48
C THR A 95 12.65 -11.36 8.84
N THR A 96 13.45 -11.90 9.77
CA THR A 96 13.61 -11.37 11.13
C THR A 96 14.06 -9.91 11.15
N THR A 97 13.92 -9.25 12.30
CA THR A 97 14.41 -7.89 12.50
C THR A 97 15.90 -7.73 12.18
N ASP A 98 16.71 -8.70 12.58
CA ASP A 98 18.14 -8.62 12.32
C ASP A 98 18.45 -8.89 10.84
N GLY A 99 17.74 -9.81 10.18
CA GLY A 99 17.86 -10.01 8.74
C GLY A 99 17.44 -8.81 7.91
N ALA A 100 16.35 -8.15 8.29
CA ALA A 100 15.94 -6.90 7.66
C ALA A 100 17.00 -5.80 7.80
N ARG A 101 17.65 -5.71 8.97
CA ARG A 101 18.73 -4.75 9.22
C ARG A 101 19.98 -5.09 8.41
N ASN A 102 20.40 -6.34 8.39
CA ASN A 102 21.65 -6.79 7.77
C ASN A 102 21.57 -6.81 6.24
N LEU A 103 20.36 -6.90 5.67
CA LEU A 103 20.12 -6.84 4.24
C LEU A 103 19.84 -5.43 3.70
N ALA A 104 19.75 -4.39 4.55
CA ALA A 104 19.53 -2.99 4.16
C ALA A 104 20.61 -2.50 3.17
N PRO A 105 20.28 -1.70 2.13
CA PRO A 105 19.12 -0.79 1.99
C PRO A 105 17.86 -1.42 1.36
N ARG A 106 17.77 -2.75 1.30
CA ARG A 106 16.63 -3.48 0.75
C ARG A 106 15.39 -3.30 1.65
N LYS A 107 14.21 -3.16 1.04
CA LYS A 107 12.91 -2.99 1.72
C LYS A 107 12.43 -4.32 2.32
N ALA A 108 13.15 -4.85 3.31
CA ALA A 108 12.70 -6.02 4.06
C ALA A 108 11.50 -5.65 4.97
N HIS A 109 10.48 -6.51 5.04
CA HIS A 109 9.32 -6.34 5.91
C HIS A 109 9.39 -7.38 7.06
N LEU A 110 9.13 -6.93 8.29
CA LEU A 110 9.52 -7.60 9.55
C LEU A 110 8.52 -8.66 10.06
N PRO A 111 9.01 -9.77 10.64
CA PRO A 111 8.56 -10.19 11.98
C PRO A 111 9.60 -9.87 13.07
N GLY A 112 9.14 -9.57 14.28
CA GLY A 112 10.00 -9.14 15.40
C GLY A 112 10.54 -10.29 16.27
N GLY A 113 11.87 -10.37 16.44
CA GLY A 113 12.56 -11.36 17.30
C GLY A 113 13.31 -12.45 16.51
N GLU A 114 13.75 -13.51 17.20
CA GLU A 114 14.24 -14.77 16.59
C GLU A 114 13.10 -15.41 15.77
N CYS A 115 13.42 -15.99 14.60
CA CYS A 115 12.40 -16.60 13.73
C CYS A 115 11.90 -17.91 14.32
N LEU A 116 10.63 -17.96 14.73
CA LEU A 116 9.94 -19.21 15.11
C LEU A 116 9.17 -19.82 13.92
N GLY A 117 9.42 -19.32 12.71
CA GLY A 117 8.72 -19.70 11.48
C GLY A 117 7.67 -18.69 11.00
N PHE A 118 7.07 -19.01 9.86
CA PHE A 118 6.12 -18.17 9.13
C PHE A 118 4.78 -18.88 9.01
N ILE A 119 3.70 -18.15 9.32
CA ILE A 119 2.33 -18.59 9.04
C ILE A 119 1.83 -17.82 7.82
N VAL A 120 1.55 -18.54 6.73
CA VAL A 120 0.91 -18.01 5.54
C VAL A 120 -0.57 -18.39 5.60
N SER A 121 -1.42 -17.39 5.76
CA SER A 121 -2.87 -17.57 5.77
C SER A 121 -3.55 -16.43 5.01
N ALA A 122 -4.58 -16.78 4.25
CA ALA A 122 -5.44 -15.83 3.57
C ALA A 122 -6.89 -16.28 3.70
N GLU A 123 -7.82 -15.33 3.62
CA GLU A 123 -9.25 -15.60 3.83
C GLU A 123 -9.82 -16.59 2.82
N HIS A 124 -9.32 -16.58 1.58
CA HIS A 124 -9.74 -17.51 0.53
C HIS A 124 -9.22 -18.95 0.75
N PHE A 125 -8.23 -19.18 1.64
CA PHE A 125 -7.81 -20.54 2.00
C PHE A 125 -8.93 -21.29 2.75
N GLY A 126 -9.92 -20.56 3.26
CA GLY A 126 -11.04 -21.09 4.01
C GLY A 126 -10.73 -21.30 5.47
N THR A 127 -11.68 -21.93 6.17
CA THR A 127 -11.59 -22.22 7.60
C THR A 127 -11.89 -23.68 7.86
N SER A 128 -11.11 -24.32 8.70
CA SER A 128 -11.37 -25.66 9.22
C SER A 128 -11.40 -25.62 10.75
N ASN A 129 -12.30 -26.39 11.37
CA ASN A 129 -12.46 -26.43 12.82
C ASN A 129 -12.66 -25.05 13.48
N GLY A 130 -13.29 -24.10 12.76
CA GLY A 130 -13.52 -22.73 13.22
C GLY A 130 -12.29 -21.82 13.19
N LYS A 131 -11.17 -22.26 12.61
CA LYS A 131 -9.91 -21.51 12.51
C LYS A 131 -9.51 -21.28 11.05
N PRO A 132 -8.85 -20.16 10.72
CA PRO A 132 -8.29 -19.94 9.38
C PRO A 132 -7.31 -21.04 9.00
N ASN A 133 -7.43 -21.56 7.78
CA ASN A 133 -6.46 -22.49 7.23
C ASN A 133 -5.14 -21.77 6.96
N ALA A 134 -4.01 -22.45 7.19
CA ALA A 134 -2.69 -21.89 7.01
C ALA A 134 -1.65 -22.90 6.51
N ILE A 135 -0.63 -22.38 5.83
CA ILE A 135 0.65 -23.06 5.62
C ILE A 135 1.64 -22.55 6.67
N TYR A 136 2.32 -23.46 7.34
CA TYR A 136 3.35 -23.13 8.33
C TYR A 136 4.71 -23.55 7.80
N PHE A 137 5.66 -22.62 7.72
CA PHE A 137 7.06 -22.92 7.43
C PHE A 137 7.89 -22.65 8.69
N SER A 138 8.52 -23.67 9.27
CA SER A 138 9.19 -23.53 10.57
C SER A 138 10.44 -22.65 10.54
N GLY A 139 11.15 -22.61 9.40
CA GLY A 139 12.54 -22.20 9.37
C GLY A 139 13.41 -23.04 10.32
N ASP A 140 14.60 -22.55 10.62
CA ASP A 140 15.53 -23.19 11.54
C ASP A 140 15.16 -22.88 12.98
N THR A 141 14.31 -23.74 13.56
CA THR A 141 13.89 -23.66 14.97
C THR A 141 13.93 -25.04 15.60
N VAL A 142 14.03 -25.08 16.93
CA VAL A 142 13.75 -26.27 17.76
C VAL A 142 12.32 -26.21 18.29
N TYR A 143 11.81 -27.32 18.84
CA TYR A 143 10.52 -27.30 19.52
C TYR A 143 10.60 -26.49 20.82
N ILE A 144 9.65 -25.56 20.99
CA ILE A 144 9.36 -24.82 22.21
C ILE A 144 7.85 -24.79 22.43
N ASP A 145 7.41 -24.70 23.69
CA ASP A 145 5.98 -24.78 24.05
C ASP A 145 5.15 -23.66 23.41
N GLU A 146 5.75 -22.52 23.08
CA GLU A 146 5.09 -21.42 22.38
C GLU A 146 4.58 -21.82 20.99
N LEU A 147 5.22 -22.78 20.31
CA LEU A 147 4.79 -23.24 18.99
C LEU A 147 3.43 -23.96 19.05
N ALA A 148 3.09 -24.60 20.18
CA ALA A 148 1.78 -25.22 20.38
C ALA A 148 0.62 -24.22 20.24
N LYS A 149 0.86 -22.94 20.57
CA LYS A 149 -0.14 -21.85 20.47
C LYS A 149 -0.55 -21.53 19.03
N ILE A 150 0.17 -22.05 18.02
CA ILE A 150 -0.26 -21.94 16.61
C ILE A 150 -1.65 -22.56 16.45
N LYS A 151 -1.90 -23.70 17.11
CA LYS A 151 -3.19 -24.38 17.07
C LYS A 151 -4.32 -23.48 17.51
N ASP A 152 -4.12 -22.60 18.49
CA ASP A 152 -5.19 -21.76 19.02
C ASP A 152 -5.72 -20.77 17.99
N ARG A 153 -4.85 -20.39 17.04
CA ARG A 153 -5.13 -19.33 16.07
C ARG A 153 -5.38 -19.85 14.65
N PHE A 154 -4.78 -20.97 14.27
CA PHE A 154 -4.79 -21.47 12.91
C PHE A 154 -5.07 -22.97 12.86
N HIS A 155 -5.70 -23.38 11.76
CA HIS A 155 -5.72 -24.77 11.33
C HIS A 155 -4.59 -24.97 10.31
N VAL A 156 -3.59 -25.79 10.64
CA VAL A 156 -2.40 -25.94 9.78
C VAL A 156 -2.65 -27.00 8.71
N SER A 157 -2.88 -26.58 7.48
CA SER A 157 -3.15 -27.49 6.37
C SER A 157 -1.90 -28.14 5.80
N VAL A 158 -0.81 -27.37 5.71
CA VAL A 158 0.50 -27.87 5.29
C VAL A 158 1.54 -27.29 6.21
N ALA A 159 2.39 -28.13 6.78
CA ALA A 159 3.55 -27.70 7.55
C ALA A 159 4.83 -28.10 6.81
N LEU A 160 5.74 -27.16 6.61
CA LEU A 160 7.09 -27.41 6.11
C LEU A 160 8.05 -27.29 7.28
N PHE A 161 8.67 -28.41 7.68
CA PHE A 161 9.54 -28.49 8.87
C PHE A 161 10.99 -28.71 8.50
N SER A 162 11.90 -27.91 9.05
CA SER A 162 13.36 -28.15 8.99
C SER A 162 13.78 -29.20 10.03
N LEU A 163 14.15 -30.43 9.61
CA LEU A 163 14.28 -31.61 10.49
C LEU A 163 15.69 -32.24 10.59
N GLY A 164 16.75 -31.57 10.17
CA GLY A 164 18.08 -32.17 10.12
C GLY A 164 18.81 -32.35 11.45
N LYS A 165 18.23 -31.95 12.59
CA LYS A 165 18.91 -31.90 13.90
C LYS A 165 20.30 -31.28 13.79
N ALA A 166 20.36 -30.08 13.22
CA ALA A 166 21.60 -29.37 13.00
C ALA A 166 22.22 -29.00 14.35
N MET A 167 23.52 -29.28 14.49
CA MET A 167 24.29 -29.04 15.72
C MET A 167 25.43 -28.06 15.45
N VAL A 168 25.51 -26.99 16.25
CA VAL A 168 26.59 -26.00 16.18
C VAL A 168 27.40 -25.92 17.48
N PRO A 169 28.72 -25.67 17.44
CA PRO A 169 29.53 -25.53 18.65
C PRO A 169 29.12 -24.31 19.49
N LYS A 170 28.97 -24.48 20.81
CA LYS A 170 28.65 -23.37 21.74
C LYS A 170 29.92 -22.67 22.25
N PRO A 171 29.93 -21.33 22.43
CA PRO A 171 30.97 -20.65 23.17
C PRO A 171 31.10 -21.22 24.60
N GLY A 172 32.26 -21.77 24.95
CA GLY A 172 32.51 -22.42 26.24
C GLY A 172 32.50 -23.96 26.23
N GLY A 173 32.31 -24.59 25.06
CA GLY A 173 32.33 -26.04 24.88
C GLY A 173 30.93 -26.67 24.84
N GLY A 174 30.82 -27.81 24.14
CA GLY A 174 29.54 -28.50 23.88
C GLY A 174 28.91 -28.13 22.52
N MET A 175 27.82 -28.82 22.18
CA MET A 175 27.05 -28.62 20.95
C MET A 175 25.65 -28.11 21.28
N LEU A 176 25.15 -27.17 20.49
CA LEU A 176 23.80 -26.62 20.55
C LEU A 176 23.00 -27.12 19.35
N GLN A 177 21.82 -27.67 19.59
CA GLN A 177 20.87 -28.02 18.54
C GLN A 177 20.10 -26.77 18.09
N ILE A 178 19.98 -26.57 16.78
CA ILE A 178 19.36 -25.36 16.22
C ILE A 178 18.17 -25.65 15.27
N THR A 179 18.01 -26.89 14.82
CA THR A 179 16.80 -27.34 14.09
C THR A 179 16.14 -28.51 14.81
N MET A 180 14.85 -28.73 14.57
CA MET A 180 14.11 -29.84 15.17
C MET A 180 14.73 -31.20 14.81
N ASP A 181 14.67 -32.13 15.75
CA ASP A 181 14.80 -33.55 15.45
C ASP A 181 13.42 -34.18 15.21
N SER A 182 13.40 -35.44 14.77
CA SER A 182 12.17 -36.13 14.40
C SER A 182 11.20 -36.28 15.58
N LYS A 183 11.71 -36.40 16.83
CA LYS A 183 10.88 -36.49 18.03
C LYS A 183 10.24 -35.15 18.38
N GLN A 184 10.99 -34.06 18.26
CA GLN A 184 10.47 -32.70 18.40
C GLN A 184 9.42 -32.37 17.32
N ALA A 185 9.63 -32.83 16.09
CA ALA A 185 8.66 -32.69 15.00
C ALA A 185 7.34 -33.41 15.32
N VAL A 186 7.43 -34.67 15.76
CA VAL A 186 6.28 -35.48 16.19
C VAL A 186 5.56 -34.81 17.36
N GLN A 187 6.29 -34.27 18.34
CA GLN A 187 5.69 -33.53 19.44
C GLN A 187 4.91 -32.31 18.92
N LEU A 188 5.52 -31.49 18.07
CA LEU A 188 4.84 -30.34 17.47
C LEU A 188 3.59 -30.74 16.68
N MET A 189 3.63 -31.88 15.98
CA MET A 189 2.46 -32.40 15.26
C MET A 189 1.32 -32.80 16.18
N ARG A 190 1.62 -33.36 17.36
CA ARG A 190 0.60 -33.63 18.38
C ARG A 190 -0.03 -32.32 18.85
N ASP A 191 0.77 -31.27 18.95
CA ASP A 191 0.32 -29.99 19.49
C ASP A 191 -0.43 -29.12 18.49
N ILE A 192 -0.02 -29.07 17.22
CA ILE A 192 -0.65 -28.20 16.19
C ILE A 192 -1.53 -28.96 15.19
N GLU A 193 -1.51 -30.28 15.23
CA GLU A 193 -2.34 -31.18 14.41
C GLU A 193 -2.36 -30.83 12.91
N PRO A 194 -1.20 -30.70 12.24
CA PRO A 194 -1.20 -30.37 10.82
C PRO A 194 -1.82 -31.51 10.00
N ASP A 195 -2.42 -31.18 8.86
CA ASP A 195 -2.98 -32.20 7.99
C ASP A 195 -1.90 -32.96 7.22
N ILE A 196 -0.92 -32.23 6.68
CA ILE A 196 0.25 -32.78 5.99
C ILE A 196 1.52 -32.07 6.49
N VAL A 197 2.59 -32.85 6.67
CA VAL A 197 3.94 -32.37 6.97
C VAL A 197 4.86 -32.71 5.81
N ILE A 198 5.61 -31.71 5.33
CA ILE A 198 6.66 -31.84 4.33
C ILE A 198 7.99 -31.59 5.06
N PRO A 199 8.80 -32.62 5.28
CA PRO A 199 10.12 -32.43 5.87
C PRO A 199 11.04 -31.72 4.87
N LEU A 200 11.87 -30.82 5.37
CA LEU A 200 12.92 -30.06 4.68
C LEU A 200 14.21 -30.08 5.53
N HIS A 201 15.31 -29.59 4.96
CA HIS A 201 16.56 -29.27 5.69
C HIS A 201 17.08 -30.45 6.54
N PHE A 202 17.07 -31.65 5.97
CA PHE A 202 17.59 -32.89 6.60
C PHE A 202 18.70 -33.56 5.77
N GLU A 203 19.04 -33.02 4.61
CA GLU A 203 20.06 -33.56 3.69
C GLU A 203 20.90 -32.43 3.08
N GLY A 204 22.16 -32.74 2.75
CA GLY A 204 23.06 -31.85 2.00
C GLY A 204 24.15 -31.15 2.80
N TRP A 205 24.16 -31.28 4.13
CA TRP A 205 25.17 -30.64 4.99
C TRP A 205 25.68 -31.58 6.08
N SER A 206 26.98 -31.51 6.36
CA SER A 206 27.66 -32.33 7.39
C SER A 206 27.24 -32.03 8.84
N LEU A 207 26.51 -30.92 9.04
CA LEU A 207 25.98 -30.49 10.33
C LEU A 207 24.72 -31.26 10.74
N PHE A 208 24.01 -31.87 9.78
CA PHE A 208 22.81 -32.67 10.06
C PHE A 208 23.17 -34.00 10.72
N LYS A 209 22.34 -34.39 11.68
CA LYS A 209 22.48 -35.63 12.48
C LYS A 209 21.34 -36.60 12.28
N GLU A 210 20.27 -36.19 11.62
CA GLU A 210 19.17 -37.04 11.17
C GLU A 210 18.95 -36.81 9.67
N GLY A 211 18.89 -37.90 8.91
CA GLY A 211 18.54 -37.89 7.49
C GLY A 211 17.17 -38.51 7.28
N LYS A 212 16.82 -38.76 6.02
CA LYS A 212 15.51 -39.30 5.65
C LYS A 212 15.14 -40.60 6.38
N SER A 213 16.06 -41.56 6.43
CA SER A 213 15.81 -42.89 7.02
C SER A 213 15.46 -42.80 8.51
N GLU A 214 16.20 -41.96 9.26
CA GLU A 214 15.96 -41.75 10.69
C GLU A 214 14.62 -41.05 10.93
N ILE A 215 14.26 -40.07 10.10
CA ILE A 215 12.95 -39.39 10.17
C ILE A 215 11.83 -40.39 9.90
N GLU A 216 11.95 -41.19 8.84
CA GLU A 216 10.93 -42.21 8.48
C GLU A 216 10.75 -43.25 9.59
N GLU A 217 11.83 -43.70 10.24
CA GLU A 217 11.77 -44.65 11.35
C GLU A 217 11.01 -44.07 12.55
N VAL A 218 11.39 -42.88 13.03
CA VAL A 218 10.74 -42.23 14.18
C VAL A 218 9.26 -41.92 13.88
N VAL A 219 8.96 -41.38 12.70
CA VAL A 219 7.59 -41.05 12.31
C VAL A 219 6.70 -42.30 12.27
N LYS A 220 7.23 -43.41 11.77
CA LYS A 220 6.53 -44.70 11.73
C LYS A 220 6.35 -45.30 13.12
N GLU A 221 7.36 -45.24 13.97
CA GLU A 221 7.27 -45.70 15.37
C GLU A 221 6.21 -44.92 16.15
N GLU A 222 6.09 -43.62 15.87
CA GLU A 222 5.16 -42.70 16.54
C GLU A 222 3.75 -42.65 15.91
N GLY A 223 3.54 -43.37 14.79
CA GLY A 223 2.25 -43.54 14.11
C GLY A 223 1.78 -42.34 13.29
N PHE A 224 2.70 -41.60 12.67
CA PHE A 224 2.43 -40.38 11.90
C PHE A 224 2.79 -40.47 10.41
N GLU A 225 3.15 -41.66 9.92
CA GLU A 225 3.62 -41.89 8.55
C GLU A 225 2.65 -41.40 7.47
N ASP A 226 1.34 -41.50 7.73
CA ASP A 226 0.29 -41.07 6.79
C ASP A 226 0.22 -39.54 6.62
N LYS A 227 0.78 -38.77 7.55
CA LYS A 227 0.81 -37.31 7.50
C LYS A 227 2.09 -36.76 6.90
N PHE A 228 3.17 -37.56 6.85
CA PHE A 228 4.43 -37.12 6.26
C PHE A 228 4.46 -37.36 4.76
N LYS A 229 4.86 -36.32 4.02
CA LYS A 229 5.01 -36.38 2.57
C LYS A 229 6.40 -35.90 2.16
N PHE A 230 7.29 -36.87 1.94
CA PHE A 230 8.58 -36.63 1.31
C PHE A 230 8.38 -36.32 -0.18
N LEU A 231 8.94 -35.21 -0.64
CA LEU A 231 8.85 -34.79 -2.04
C LEU A 231 10.07 -35.30 -2.81
N ALA A 232 9.85 -35.64 -4.08
CA ALA A 232 10.97 -35.84 -5.01
C ALA A 232 11.57 -34.46 -5.34
N PRO A 233 12.88 -34.25 -5.16
CA PRO A 233 13.47 -32.96 -5.43
C PRO A 233 13.28 -32.50 -6.88
N GLY A 234 13.00 -31.21 -7.07
CA GLY A 234 12.73 -30.59 -8.37
C GLY A 234 11.36 -30.92 -8.98
N VAL A 235 10.56 -31.79 -8.36
CA VAL A 235 9.25 -32.19 -8.88
C VAL A 235 8.14 -31.35 -8.26
N ASN A 236 7.43 -30.59 -9.09
CA ASN A 236 6.24 -29.84 -8.70
C ASN A 236 5.12 -30.81 -8.28
N THR A 237 4.93 -30.95 -6.97
CA THR A 237 4.05 -31.96 -6.39
C THR A 237 2.78 -31.32 -5.86
N LYS A 238 1.62 -31.78 -6.35
CA LYS A 238 0.32 -31.36 -5.80
C LYS A 238 0.14 -31.92 -4.40
N ILE A 239 -0.12 -31.04 -3.43
CA ILE A 239 -0.30 -31.37 -2.01
C ILE A 239 -1.80 -31.38 -1.68
N LEU A 240 -2.52 -30.32 -2.05
CA LEU A 240 -3.97 -30.16 -1.81
C LEU A 240 -4.69 -29.70 -3.09
N VAL A 241 -5.96 -30.08 -3.23
CA VAL A 241 -6.82 -29.86 -4.42
C VAL A 241 -7.97 -28.93 -4.02
N SER A 242 -8.27 -27.90 -4.82
CA SER A 242 -9.38 -26.98 -4.55
C SER A 242 -10.73 -27.66 -4.72
N ILE A 243 -11.75 -27.17 -4.01
CA ILE A 243 -13.13 -27.70 -4.08
C ILE A 243 -13.76 -27.43 -5.46
N GLU A 244 -13.33 -26.38 -6.17
CA GLU A 244 -13.85 -26.00 -7.48
C GLU A 244 -13.40 -26.93 -8.62
N GLU A 245 -12.23 -27.56 -8.52
CA GLU A 245 -11.73 -28.49 -9.56
C GLU A 245 -12.56 -29.78 -9.69
N PHE A 246 -13.49 -30.07 -8.78
CA PHE A 246 -14.37 -31.24 -8.84
C PHE A 246 -15.62 -31.07 -9.72
N SER A 247 -15.78 -29.93 -10.40
CA SER A 247 -16.99 -29.64 -11.19
C SER A 247 -16.65 -29.13 -12.59
N THR A 248 -16.72 -29.98 -13.62
CA THR A 248 -16.85 -29.55 -15.03
C THR A 248 -17.83 -30.48 -15.76
N PRO A 249 -18.44 -30.11 -16.91
CA PRO A 249 -18.26 -28.89 -17.73
C PRO A 249 -19.55 -28.15 -18.15
N SER A 250 -19.34 -26.99 -18.77
CA SER A 250 -20.11 -26.36 -19.87
C SER A 250 -20.91 -25.06 -19.63
N THR A 251 -20.57 -24.09 -20.50
CA THR A 251 -21.35 -22.99 -21.10
C THR A 251 -21.70 -21.73 -20.32
N GLY A 252 -21.11 -20.61 -20.76
CA GLY A 252 -21.88 -19.39 -21.06
C GLY A 252 -21.31 -18.07 -20.53
N TRP A 253 -20.64 -17.33 -21.42
CA TRP A 253 -20.33 -15.88 -21.39
C TRP A 253 -19.17 -15.40 -20.50
N GLN A 254 -18.06 -15.04 -21.15
CA GLN A 254 -16.87 -14.40 -20.57
C GLN A 254 -17.09 -12.90 -20.35
N LEU A 255 -16.89 -12.47 -19.11
CA LEU A 255 -16.38 -11.15 -18.74
C LEU A 255 -15.01 -11.40 -18.07
N ASP A 256 -14.06 -10.50 -18.29
CA ASP A 256 -12.74 -10.42 -17.61
C ASP A 256 -11.57 -11.30 -18.10
N ASP A 257 -10.99 -10.91 -19.24
CA ASP A 257 -9.57 -11.21 -19.58
C ASP A 257 -8.61 -10.05 -19.18
N PHE A 258 -9.11 -8.92 -18.69
CA PHE A 258 -8.30 -7.74 -18.32
C PHE A 258 -7.79 -7.76 -16.87
N VAL A 259 -8.53 -8.40 -15.96
CA VAL A 259 -8.22 -8.46 -14.52
C VAL A 259 -7.04 -9.39 -14.22
N LEU A 260 -6.73 -10.30 -15.16
CA LEU A 260 -5.63 -11.27 -15.06
C LEU A 260 -4.35 -10.80 -15.77
N ASP A 261 -4.34 -9.58 -16.30
CA ASP A 261 -3.15 -9.03 -16.96
C ASP A 261 -2.01 -8.83 -15.93
N PRO A 262 -0.82 -9.44 -16.14
CA PRO A 262 0.31 -9.31 -15.23
C PRO A 262 0.80 -7.87 -15.04
N GLY A 263 0.62 -7.00 -16.05
CA GLY A 263 0.95 -5.57 -15.98
C GLY A 263 -0.01 -4.77 -15.10
N TYR A 264 -1.30 -5.12 -15.12
CA TYR A 264 -2.34 -4.60 -14.23
C TYR A 264 -2.11 -5.02 -12.77
N VAL A 265 -1.66 -6.26 -12.53
CA VAL A 265 -1.34 -6.76 -11.18
C VAL A 265 -0.07 -6.12 -10.62
N ALA A 266 0.99 -5.95 -11.43
CA ALA A 266 2.22 -5.28 -11.00
C ALA A 266 1.98 -3.80 -10.63
N SER A 267 1.15 -3.13 -11.44
CA SER A 267 0.73 -1.75 -11.22
C SER A 267 -0.03 -1.57 -9.90
N ARG A 268 -0.95 -2.49 -9.59
CA ARG A 268 -1.72 -2.51 -8.34
C ARG A 268 -0.83 -2.60 -7.09
N GLU A 269 0.20 -3.46 -7.11
CA GLU A 269 1.05 -3.65 -5.92
C GLU A 269 2.06 -2.50 -5.73
N GLU A 270 2.48 -1.82 -6.79
CA GLU A 270 3.36 -0.65 -6.70
C GLU A 270 2.65 0.58 -6.09
N LEU A 271 1.38 0.80 -6.44
CA LEU A 271 0.54 1.85 -5.84
C LEU A 271 0.26 1.56 -4.34
N ARG A 272 0.04 0.28 -4.00
CA ARG A 272 -0.10 -0.22 -2.62
C ARG A 272 1.17 0.03 -1.79
N TRP A 273 2.34 -0.10 -2.41
CA TRP A 273 3.63 0.19 -1.80
C TRP A 273 3.83 1.68 -1.48
N LEU A 274 3.41 2.58 -2.40
CA LEU A 274 3.48 4.03 -2.20
C LEU A 274 2.58 4.52 -1.06
N MET A 275 1.38 3.95 -0.91
CA MET A 275 0.43 4.34 0.14
C MET A 275 0.87 3.94 1.56
N LEU A 276 1.51 2.77 1.73
CA LEU A 276 1.96 2.26 3.03
C LEU A 276 3.18 3.01 3.60
N ASN A 277 4.08 3.52 2.77
CA ASN A 277 5.28 4.24 3.24
C ASN A 277 4.99 5.66 3.74
N THR A 278 3.93 6.30 3.23
CA THR A 278 3.44 7.60 3.75
C THR A 278 2.93 7.53 5.19
N ALA A 279 2.62 6.33 5.71
CA ALA A 279 2.08 6.12 7.06
C ALA A 279 3.14 5.78 8.14
N GLN A 280 4.41 5.52 7.79
CA GLN A 280 5.41 4.93 8.70
C GLN A 280 6.50 5.88 9.27
N THR A 281 6.29 7.19 9.34
CA THR A 281 7.28 8.06 10.04
C THR A 281 7.00 8.21 11.55
N ALA A 282 7.73 7.38 12.32
CA ALA A 282 8.27 7.56 13.69
C ALA A 282 7.77 6.58 14.78
N PRO A 283 8.60 5.58 15.17
CA PRO A 283 8.51 4.92 16.48
C PRO A 283 9.27 5.72 17.56
N PRO A 284 8.84 5.71 18.83
CA PRO A 284 9.61 6.27 19.94
C PRO A 284 10.57 5.25 20.57
N SER A 285 11.76 5.72 20.94
CA SER A 285 12.74 4.98 21.77
C SER A 285 12.25 4.78 23.23
N PRO A 286 12.68 3.71 23.92
CA PRO A 286 12.31 3.43 25.30
C PRO A 286 13.19 4.17 26.30
N VAL A 287 12.61 4.70 27.37
CA VAL A 287 13.33 5.16 28.56
C VAL A 287 12.93 4.27 29.75
N HIS A 288 13.94 3.72 30.42
CA HIS A 288 13.89 2.90 31.62
C HIS A 288 13.29 3.64 32.84
N GLY A 289 12.78 2.86 33.81
CA GLY A 289 12.60 3.30 35.19
C GLY A 289 11.59 2.48 35.99
N ASP A 290 12.11 1.45 36.67
CA ASP A 290 11.58 0.61 37.76
C ASP A 290 10.29 0.98 38.53
N SER A 291 9.53 -0.06 38.91
CA SER A 291 9.27 -0.52 40.30
C SER A 291 7.83 -0.94 40.64
N PHE A 292 7.70 -2.27 40.87
CA PHE A 292 7.01 -2.95 41.98
C PHE A 292 5.46 -2.94 42.18
N ILE A 293 4.92 -4.19 42.15
CA ILE A 293 4.07 -4.87 43.17
C ILE A 293 2.57 -5.14 42.88
N SER A 294 2.35 -6.43 42.54
CA SER A 294 1.45 -7.45 43.12
C SER A 294 -0.07 -7.30 43.15
N GLY A 295 -0.74 -8.40 42.74
CA GLY A 295 -2.06 -8.82 43.24
C GLY A 295 -2.74 -9.83 42.33
N LEU A 296 -2.76 -11.10 42.72
CA LEU A 296 -3.61 -12.15 42.15
C LEU A 296 -5.10 -11.80 42.30
N ASP A 297 -5.95 -12.00 41.29
CA ASP A 297 -6.85 -13.18 41.19
C ASP A 297 -7.91 -13.02 40.09
N THR A 298 -8.21 -14.18 39.51
CA THR A 298 -9.29 -14.59 38.59
C THR A 298 -10.50 -13.67 38.41
N HIS A 299 -10.90 -13.38 37.16
CA HIS A 299 -12.25 -13.65 36.64
C HIS A 299 -12.29 -13.64 35.11
N SER A 300 -12.80 -14.74 34.56
CA SER A 300 -13.21 -14.97 33.17
C SER A 300 -14.29 -13.98 32.69
N GLY A 301 -14.07 -13.28 31.56
CA GLY A 301 -15.17 -12.61 30.83
C GLY A 301 -14.90 -11.32 30.02
N GLU A 302 -13.68 -10.79 29.92
CA GLU A 302 -13.52 -9.33 29.66
C GLU A 302 -13.14 -8.85 28.24
N ASP A 303 -12.78 -9.70 27.27
CA ASP A 303 -12.29 -9.17 25.99
C ASP A 303 -13.37 -8.57 25.07
N ARG A 304 -14.66 -8.82 25.33
CA ARG A 304 -15.77 -8.16 24.62
C ARG A 304 -16.17 -6.80 25.21
N SER A 305 -15.86 -6.53 26.49
CA SER A 305 -16.23 -5.29 27.17
C SER A 305 -15.15 -4.21 27.06
N SER A 306 -13.88 -4.61 26.98
CA SER A 306 -12.71 -3.72 26.95
C SER A 306 -12.76 -2.63 25.86
N ALA A 307 -12.86 -2.99 24.57
CA ALA A 307 -12.83 -2.00 23.47
C ALA A 307 -14.07 -1.07 23.42
N GLN A 308 -15.25 -1.61 23.76
CA GLN A 308 -16.48 -0.82 23.91
C GLN A 308 -16.40 0.13 25.12
N HIS A 309 -15.81 -0.31 26.24
CA HIS A 309 -15.56 0.53 27.40
C HIS A 309 -14.57 1.65 27.10
N THR A 310 -13.48 1.39 26.36
CA THR A 310 -12.47 2.40 26.03
C THR A 310 -13.00 3.49 25.12
N THR A 311 -13.74 3.14 24.06
CA THR A 311 -14.34 4.15 23.16
C THR A 311 -15.47 4.91 23.84
N SER A 312 -16.33 4.24 24.62
CA SER A 312 -17.37 4.90 25.42
C SER A 312 -16.77 5.86 26.45
N HIS A 313 -15.66 5.46 27.08
CA HIS A 313 -14.90 6.30 28.00
C HIS A 313 -14.26 7.51 27.29
N LEU A 314 -13.65 7.33 26.10
CA LEU A 314 -13.11 8.41 25.27
C LEU A 314 -14.17 9.45 24.90
N LEU A 315 -15.35 8.99 24.48
CA LEU A 315 -16.46 9.85 24.06
C LEU A 315 -17.15 10.54 25.24
N SER A 316 -17.09 9.95 26.44
CA SER A 316 -17.69 10.51 27.67
C SER A 316 -16.83 11.58 28.36
N GLN A 317 -15.54 11.68 28.04
CA GLN A 317 -14.64 12.74 28.54
C GLN A 317 -14.77 14.10 27.81
N GLY A 318 -15.78 14.29 26.96
CA GLY A 318 -16.01 15.55 26.23
C GLY A 318 -15.18 15.72 24.94
N ARG A 319 -14.24 14.81 24.64
CA ARG A 319 -13.45 14.80 23.40
C ARG A 319 -14.30 14.65 22.14
N ARG A 320 -15.48 14.03 22.25
CA ARG A 320 -16.44 13.92 21.14
C ARG A 320 -16.79 15.29 20.54
N ILE A 321 -17.12 16.27 21.37
CA ILE A 321 -17.50 17.61 20.89
C ILE A 321 -16.29 18.33 20.29
N GLU A 322 -15.11 18.17 20.88
CA GLU A 322 -13.87 18.73 20.36
C GLU A 322 -13.57 18.21 18.94
N TYR A 323 -13.60 16.89 18.74
CA TYR A 323 -13.33 16.29 17.45
C TYR A 323 -14.43 16.58 16.43
N LEU A 324 -15.72 16.64 16.81
CA LEU A 324 -16.77 17.08 15.88
C LEU A 324 -16.58 18.53 15.43
N LYS A 325 -16.24 19.44 16.36
CA LYS A 325 -15.95 20.85 16.03
C LYS A 325 -14.77 20.94 15.06
N ASN A 326 -13.71 20.17 15.29
CA ASN A 326 -12.54 20.15 14.40
C ASN A 326 -12.87 19.53 13.04
N TYR A 327 -13.62 18.42 13.00
CA TYR A 327 -14.09 17.82 11.75
C TYR A 327 -14.85 18.84 10.90
N ILE A 328 -15.89 19.46 11.45
CA ILE A 328 -16.77 20.39 10.70
C ILE A 328 -16.01 21.63 10.21
N SER A 329 -15.09 22.16 11.03
CA SER A 329 -14.42 23.43 10.74
C SER A 329 -13.10 23.31 9.97
N GLN A 330 -12.39 22.18 10.10
CA GLN A 330 -11.07 21.99 9.51
C GLN A 330 -11.05 20.87 8.46
N VAL A 331 -11.68 19.72 8.71
CA VAL A 331 -11.55 18.53 7.85
C VAL A 331 -12.60 18.49 6.74
N ALA A 332 -13.88 18.67 7.07
CA ALA A 332 -14.97 18.62 6.09
C ALA A 332 -14.78 19.58 4.90
N PRO A 333 -14.25 20.81 5.07
CA PRO A 333 -13.94 21.69 3.93
C PRO A 333 -12.93 21.11 2.92
N TRP A 334 -12.13 20.11 3.30
CA TRP A 334 -11.25 19.40 2.37
C TRP A 334 -12.02 18.47 1.45
N LEU A 335 -13.08 17.85 1.97
CA LEU A 335 -13.92 16.89 1.27
C LEU A 335 -15.00 17.62 0.43
N ASP A 336 -15.51 18.74 0.94
CA ASP A 336 -16.53 19.59 0.29
C ASP A 336 -15.98 20.57 -0.76
N MET A 337 -14.71 20.43 -1.17
CA MET A 337 -14.02 21.44 -1.98
C MET A 337 -14.73 21.75 -3.32
N PHE A 338 -15.39 20.79 -3.96
CA PHE A 338 -16.26 21.04 -5.13
C PHE A 338 -17.70 20.66 -4.81
N ASP A 339 -18.15 21.00 -3.61
CA ASP A 339 -19.52 20.80 -3.15
C ASP A 339 -19.98 21.94 -2.23
N SER A 340 -20.65 22.93 -2.83
CA SER A 340 -21.25 24.06 -2.13
C SER A 340 -22.40 23.64 -1.20
N SER A 341 -22.98 22.44 -1.40
CA SER A 341 -24.01 21.90 -0.49
C SER A 341 -23.41 21.37 0.82
N ARG A 342 -22.08 21.25 0.88
CA ARG A 342 -21.31 20.81 2.03
C ARG A 342 -21.80 19.47 2.58
N ALA A 343 -21.91 18.45 1.73
CA ALA A 343 -22.40 17.15 2.12
C ALA A 343 -21.60 16.55 3.28
N PHE A 344 -20.26 16.68 3.27
CA PHE A 344 -19.41 16.22 4.36
C PHE A 344 -19.46 17.13 5.59
N GLY A 345 -19.69 18.43 5.42
CA GLY A 345 -19.80 19.38 6.54
C GLY A 345 -21.16 19.38 7.23
N MET A 346 -22.22 18.97 6.54
CA MET A 346 -23.60 19.04 7.01
C MET A 346 -24.28 17.67 7.08
N GLN A 347 -24.32 16.93 5.97
CA GLN A 347 -25.10 15.69 5.88
C GLN A 347 -24.40 14.51 6.59
N VAL A 348 -23.09 14.35 6.39
CA VAL A 348 -22.31 13.27 7.02
C VAL A 348 -22.35 13.33 8.56
N PRO A 349 -22.19 14.50 9.22
CA PRO A 349 -22.36 14.62 10.67
C PRO A 349 -23.78 14.28 11.15
N LEU A 350 -24.82 14.59 10.36
CA LEU A 350 -26.20 14.22 10.68
C LEU A 350 -26.37 12.70 10.62
N LEU A 351 -25.88 12.05 9.56
CA LEU A 351 -25.89 10.59 9.42
C LEU A 351 -25.08 9.90 10.52
N ALA A 352 -23.97 10.50 10.95
CA ALA A 352 -23.13 10.00 12.03
C ALA A 352 -23.87 9.99 13.39
N GLN A 353 -24.97 10.71 13.56
CA GLN A 353 -25.76 10.63 14.81
C GLN A 353 -26.41 9.25 14.98
N THR A 354 -26.77 8.61 13.87
CA THR A 354 -27.45 7.31 13.86
C THR A 354 -26.54 6.16 13.41
N SER A 355 -25.33 6.46 12.92
CA SER A 355 -24.33 5.47 12.52
C SER A 355 -23.08 5.55 13.41
N PRO A 356 -22.93 4.65 14.39
CA PRO A 356 -21.75 4.61 15.26
C PRO A 356 -20.45 4.43 14.49
N ALA A 357 -20.46 3.67 13.39
CA ALA A 357 -19.29 3.43 12.57
C ALA A 357 -18.84 4.69 11.84
N LEU A 358 -19.79 5.42 11.24
CA LEU A 358 -19.53 6.69 10.59
C LEU A 358 -19.07 7.76 11.60
N LEU A 359 -19.67 7.78 12.79
CA LEU A 359 -19.22 8.64 13.87
C LEU A 359 -17.76 8.38 14.23
N CYS A 360 -17.40 7.13 14.47
CA CYS A 360 -16.01 6.76 14.77
C CYS A 360 -15.07 7.17 13.64
N ALA A 361 -15.46 6.99 12.36
CA ALA A 361 -14.65 7.38 11.21
C ALA A 361 -14.39 8.91 11.14
N ILE A 362 -15.43 9.75 11.31
CA ILE A 362 -15.25 11.21 11.25
C ILE A 362 -14.48 11.76 12.46
N LEU A 363 -14.60 11.11 13.63
CA LEU A 363 -13.80 11.46 14.79
C LEU A 363 -12.35 11.03 14.62
N ALA A 364 -12.09 9.85 14.04
CA ALA A 364 -10.75 9.32 13.81
C ALA A 364 -9.92 10.23 12.89
N ILE A 365 -10.47 10.64 11.74
CA ILE A 365 -9.77 11.54 10.81
C ILE A 365 -9.52 12.91 11.47
N SER A 366 -10.45 13.40 12.28
CA SER A 366 -10.30 14.66 13.01
C SER A 366 -9.24 14.58 14.12
N ALA A 367 -9.23 13.50 14.90
CA ALA A 367 -8.21 13.23 15.90
C ALA A 367 -6.83 13.16 15.25
N ARG A 368 -6.71 12.42 14.14
CA ARG A 368 -5.46 12.28 13.38
C ARG A 368 -4.93 13.63 12.88
N GLN A 369 -5.83 14.46 12.37
CA GLN A 369 -5.49 15.79 11.88
C GLN A 369 -4.93 16.68 13.00
N LYS A 370 -5.56 16.67 14.18
CA LYS A 370 -5.10 17.42 15.36
C LYS A 370 -3.77 16.89 15.89
N GLU A 371 -3.63 15.58 16.06
CA GLU A 371 -2.37 14.94 16.49
C GLU A 371 -1.18 15.38 15.63
N ARG A 372 -1.35 15.44 14.30
CA ARG A 372 -0.30 15.88 13.38
C ARG A 372 -0.04 17.39 13.45
N LYS A 373 -1.07 18.20 13.65
CA LYS A 373 -0.92 19.66 13.83
C LYS A 373 -0.20 20.00 15.13
N ASP A 374 -0.59 19.37 16.24
CA ASP A 374 0.00 19.58 17.56
C ASP A 374 1.48 19.13 17.60
N ALA A 375 1.81 18.03 16.90
CA ALA A 375 3.19 17.59 16.71
C ALA A 375 4.03 18.61 15.92
N SER A 376 3.45 19.26 14.90
CA SER A 376 4.11 20.31 14.12
C SER A 376 4.30 21.61 14.92
N ASP A 377 3.36 21.96 15.79
CA ASP A 377 3.41 23.16 16.64
C ASP A 377 4.36 23.05 17.84
N GLY A 378 4.97 21.88 18.06
CA GLY A 378 5.88 21.64 19.18
C GLY A 378 5.19 21.71 20.56
N LYS A 379 3.86 21.69 20.60
CA LYS A 379 3.09 21.56 21.83
C LYS A 379 3.23 20.13 22.32
N SER A 380 3.99 19.92 23.38
CA SER A 380 4.00 18.66 24.13
C SER A 380 2.65 18.49 24.81
N THR A 381 1.70 17.82 24.17
CA THR A 381 0.51 17.34 24.87
C THR A 381 0.93 16.28 25.90
N PRO A 382 0.44 16.35 27.15
CA PRO A 382 0.57 15.24 28.09
C PRO A 382 -0.24 14.06 27.53
N GLN A 383 0.34 12.86 27.55
CA GLN A 383 -0.16 11.63 26.89
C GLN A 383 -0.05 11.65 25.35
N LYS A 384 0.71 10.69 24.79
CA LYS A 384 0.50 10.25 23.39
C LYS A 384 -0.90 9.63 23.31
N SER A 385 -1.88 10.48 23.03
CA SER A 385 -3.26 10.07 22.76
C SER A 385 -3.26 9.26 21.47
N PHE A 386 -3.65 7.98 21.55
CA PHE A 386 -3.82 7.09 20.40
C PHE A 386 -5.29 7.11 19.91
N ASP A 387 -6.02 8.19 20.23
CA ASP A 387 -7.46 8.32 19.98
C ASP A 387 -7.80 8.09 18.50
N SER A 388 -7.00 8.62 17.57
CA SER A 388 -7.24 8.42 16.14
C SER A 388 -7.20 6.95 15.73
N LEU A 389 -6.27 6.16 16.30
CA LEU A 389 -6.11 4.75 16.01
C LEU A 389 -7.25 3.93 16.63
N GLU A 390 -7.60 4.20 17.88
CA GLU A 390 -8.70 3.54 18.59
C GLU A 390 -10.04 3.79 17.88
N LEU A 391 -10.34 5.05 17.54
CA LEU A 391 -11.56 5.43 16.81
C LEU A 391 -11.60 4.81 15.41
N TYR A 392 -10.46 4.74 14.71
CA TYR A 392 -10.40 4.12 13.39
C TYR A 392 -10.64 2.61 13.45
N GLN A 393 -10.00 1.93 14.40
CA GLN A 393 -10.20 0.49 14.63
C GLN A 393 -11.65 0.18 14.98
N GLU A 394 -12.28 1.00 15.84
CA GLU A 394 -13.68 0.84 16.20
C GLU A 394 -14.61 1.10 15.00
N ALA A 395 -14.32 2.09 14.17
CA ALA A 395 -15.07 2.34 12.93
C ALA A 395 -15.04 1.10 12.01
N ILE A 396 -13.86 0.52 11.79
CA ILE A 396 -13.71 -0.70 10.98
C ILE A 396 -14.47 -1.86 11.61
N ARG A 397 -14.32 -2.07 12.92
CA ARG A 397 -14.99 -3.15 13.67
C ARG A 397 -16.51 -3.07 13.52
N LEU A 398 -17.07 -1.86 13.53
CA LEU A 398 -18.51 -1.63 13.38
C LEU A 398 -19.01 -1.75 11.93
N LEU A 399 -18.15 -1.50 10.93
CA LEU A 399 -18.48 -1.70 9.51
C LEU A 399 -18.37 -3.16 9.07
N THR A 400 -17.52 -3.96 9.73
CA THR A 400 -17.24 -5.36 9.36
C THR A 400 -18.50 -6.24 9.20
N PRO A 401 -19.56 -6.11 10.03
CA PRO A 401 -20.78 -6.91 9.86
C PRO A 401 -21.71 -6.43 8.73
N LEU A 402 -21.60 -5.17 8.30
CA LEU A 402 -22.47 -4.54 7.30
C LEU A 402 -21.91 -4.67 5.88
N LEU A 403 -20.61 -4.92 5.77
CA LEU A 403 -19.91 -5.16 4.51
C LEU A 403 -19.76 -6.68 4.36
N ALA A 404 -20.54 -7.30 3.49
CA ALA A 404 -20.34 -8.71 3.14
C ALA A 404 -18.87 -8.91 2.72
N ARG A 405 -18.21 -9.88 3.38
CA ARG A 405 -16.87 -10.44 3.20
C ARG A 405 -16.08 -10.00 1.94
N ASP A 406 -15.63 -8.76 1.84
CA ASP A 406 -14.37 -8.36 1.17
C ASP A 406 -14.16 -6.84 1.26
N TRP A 407 -13.38 -6.41 2.25
CA TRP A 407 -13.05 -5.00 2.51
C TRP A 407 -11.68 -4.59 1.95
N ARG A 408 -10.94 -5.48 1.27
CA ARG A 408 -9.47 -5.41 1.12
C ARG A 408 -8.90 -4.26 0.29
N ARG A 409 -9.73 -3.34 -0.18
CA ARG A 409 -9.32 -2.23 -1.03
C ARG A 409 -10.15 -1.00 -0.63
N HIS A 410 -9.66 -0.10 0.23
CA HIS A 410 -10.52 1.03 0.68
C HIS A 410 -10.95 1.95 -0.47
N LEU A 411 -10.13 2.07 -1.54
CA LEU A 411 -10.52 2.75 -2.76
C LEU A 411 -11.10 1.78 -3.81
N GLU A 412 -10.52 0.60 -4.04
CA GLU A 412 -11.04 -0.30 -5.10
C GLU A 412 -12.34 -1.02 -4.67
N GLY A 413 -12.59 -1.16 -3.37
CA GLY A 413 -13.87 -1.56 -2.79
C GLY A 413 -14.90 -0.43 -2.84
N CYS A 414 -14.50 0.84 -2.70
CA CYS A 414 -15.40 1.96 -3.01
C CYS A 414 -15.73 2.00 -4.51
N ALA A 415 -14.75 1.75 -5.38
CA ALA A 415 -14.95 1.68 -6.83
C ALA A 415 -15.90 0.54 -7.22
N ALA A 416 -15.72 -0.66 -6.64
CA ALA A 416 -16.64 -1.78 -6.84
C ALA A 416 -18.04 -1.50 -6.29
N LEU A 417 -18.16 -0.78 -5.17
CA LEU A 417 -19.46 -0.32 -4.66
C LEU A 417 -20.08 0.71 -5.59
N PHE A 418 -19.31 1.65 -6.13
CA PHE A 418 -19.84 2.61 -7.10
C PHE A 418 -20.33 1.93 -8.37
N ASP A 419 -19.60 0.94 -8.87
CA ASP A 419 -20.03 0.15 -10.02
C ASP A 419 -21.31 -0.64 -9.70
N ALA A 420 -21.33 -1.39 -8.59
CA ALA A 420 -22.47 -2.20 -8.17
C ALA A 420 -23.75 -1.40 -7.89
N PHE A 421 -23.61 -0.14 -7.45
CA PHE A 421 -24.74 0.76 -7.16
C PHE A 421 -24.93 1.86 -8.21
N GLU A 422 -24.24 1.78 -9.35
CA GLU A 422 -24.27 2.76 -10.44
C GLU A 422 -24.04 4.21 -9.96
N VAL A 423 -23.13 4.41 -9.00
CA VAL A 423 -22.76 5.71 -8.47
C VAL A 423 -21.74 6.37 -9.39
N HIS A 424 -22.12 7.50 -9.99
CA HIS A 424 -21.29 8.30 -10.88
C HIS A 424 -21.33 9.80 -10.50
N GLY A 425 -20.57 10.63 -11.22
CA GLY A 425 -20.39 12.06 -10.92
C GLY A 425 -21.64 12.94 -11.11
N PHE A 426 -22.79 12.36 -11.45
CA PHE A 426 -24.03 13.08 -11.76
C PHE A 426 -25.23 12.55 -10.98
N CYS A 427 -25.03 11.69 -9.98
CA CYS A 427 -26.13 11.15 -9.15
C CYS A 427 -26.85 12.21 -8.29
N GLY A 428 -26.30 13.43 -8.19
CA GLY A 428 -26.78 14.46 -7.27
C GLY A 428 -26.56 14.12 -5.80
N GLY A 429 -26.84 15.10 -4.94
CA GLY A 429 -26.85 14.94 -3.48
C GLY A 429 -25.56 14.34 -2.90
N LEU A 430 -25.72 13.54 -1.84
CA LEU A 430 -24.60 12.94 -1.11
C LEU A 430 -23.76 11.99 -1.96
N LEU A 431 -24.39 11.17 -2.82
CA LEU A 431 -23.68 10.19 -3.65
C LEU A 431 -22.74 10.86 -4.65
N GLN A 432 -23.17 11.96 -5.28
CA GLN A 432 -22.30 12.76 -6.14
C GLN A 432 -21.14 13.39 -5.37
N ALA A 433 -21.38 13.93 -4.17
CA ALA A 433 -20.32 14.50 -3.35
C ALA A 433 -19.29 13.43 -2.95
N VAL A 434 -19.74 12.24 -2.57
CA VAL A 434 -18.90 11.08 -2.25
C VAL A 434 -18.10 10.63 -3.48
N PHE A 435 -18.74 10.54 -4.64
CA PHE A 435 -18.09 10.19 -5.91
C PHE A 435 -16.96 11.16 -6.27
N TRP A 436 -17.23 12.47 -6.31
CA TRP A 436 -16.20 13.45 -6.68
C TRP A 436 -15.09 13.59 -5.63
N CYS A 437 -15.39 13.32 -4.36
CA CYS A 437 -14.36 13.18 -3.35
C CYS A 437 -13.42 12.01 -3.65
N HIS A 438 -13.98 10.85 -4.01
CA HIS A 438 -13.21 9.67 -4.41
C HIS A 438 -12.43 9.90 -5.71
N ALA A 439 -13.07 10.42 -6.75
CA ALA A 439 -12.45 10.69 -8.05
C ALA A 439 -11.20 11.58 -7.95
N ARG A 440 -11.20 12.55 -7.03
CA ARG A 440 -10.00 13.39 -6.75
C ARG A 440 -8.88 12.60 -6.07
N MET A 441 -9.22 11.67 -5.16
CA MET A 441 -8.23 10.79 -4.51
C MET A 441 -7.64 9.81 -5.53
N ASP A 442 -8.48 9.24 -6.39
CA ASP A 442 -8.08 8.35 -7.48
C ASP A 442 -7.18 9.07 -8.50
N LEU A 443 -7.56 10.29 -8.92
CA LEU A 443 -6.71 11.15 -9.76
C LEU A 443 -5.34 11.43 -9.12
N CYS A 444 -5.27 11.65 -7.80
CA CYS A 444 -3.98 11.80 -7.14
C CYS A 444 -3.12 10.54 -7.29
N GLY A 445 -3.72 9.35 -7.21
CA GLY A 445 -3.07 8.07 -7.50
C GLY A 445 -2.50 8.03 -8.91
N ALA A 446 -3.31 8.34 -9.92
CA ALA A 446 -2.88 8.38 -11.32
C ALA A 446 -1.72 9.36 -11.57
N LEU A 447 -1.75 10.54 -10.94
CA LEU A 447 -0.66 11.53 -11.01
C LEU A 447 0.63 11.04 -10.32
N ILE A 448 0.52 10.29 -9.23
CA ILE A 448 1.67 9.70 -8.52
C ILE A 448 2.38 8.67 -9.41
N SER A 449 1.64 7.92 -10.21
CA SER A 449 2.15 6.87 -11.09
C SER A 449 2.96 7.39 -12.28
N ASP A 450 3.08 8.72 -12.46
CA ASP A 450 3.90 9.37 -13.50
C ASP A 450 3.67 8.81 -14.92
N GLY A 451 2.41 8.51 -15.25
CA GLY A 451 2.02 7.99 -16.57
C GLY A 451 2.07 6.47 -16.70
N THR A 452 2.45 5.70 -15.69
CA THR A 452 2.38 4.23 -15.76
C THR A 452 0.97 3.69 -15.51
N GLN A 453 0.08 4.46 -14.87
CA GLN A 453 -1.29 4.05 -14.54
C GLN A 453 -2.29 5.20 -14.73
N SER A 454 -3.53 4.83 -15.03
CA SER A 454 -4.69 5.72 -15.06
C SER A 454 -5.47 5.65 -13.72
N THR A 455 -6.61 6.35 -13.65
CA THR A 455 -7.55 6.23 -12.54
C THR A 455 -8.17 4.84 -12.49
N MET A 456 -8.46 4.35 -11.28
CA MET A 456 -9.03 3.02 -11.06
C MET A 456 -10.43 2.88 -11.61
N ILE A 457 -11.26 3.93 -11.47
CA ILE A 457 -12.52 4.02 -12.22
C ILE A 457 -12.20 4.73 -13.54
N PRO A 458 -12.42 4.09 -14.70
CA PRO A 458 -12.21 4.74 -15.98
C PRO A 458 -13.06 6.02 -16.09
N PRO A 459 -12.52 7.14 -16.60
CA PRO A 459 -13.26 8.40 -16.69
C PRO A 459 -14.62 8.27 -17.39
N ILE A 460 -14.78 7.38 -18.37
CA ILE A 460 -16.07 7.13 -19.03
C ILE A 460 -17.17 6.71 -18.04
N ALA A 461 -16.83 5.95 -16.98
CA ALA A 461 -17.75 5.53 -15.94
C ALA A 461 -18.07 6.63 -14.91
N TRP A 462 -17.45 7.81 -15.03
CA TRP A 462 -17.77 8.97 -14.18
C TRP A 462 -19.01 9.73 -14.67
N LEU A 463 -19.44 9.42 -15.89
CA LEU A 463 -20.55 10.03 -16.60
C LEU A 463 -21.82 9.17 -16.45
N PRO A 464 -23.01 9.72 -16.70
CA PRO A 464 -24.23 8.92 -16.78
C PRO A 464 -24.09 7.78 -17.80
N PRO A 465 -24.64 6.58 -17.55
CA PRO A 465 -24.59 5.47 -18.48
C PRO A 465 -25.12 5.86 -19.88
N GLY A 466 -24.38 5.47 -20.93
CA GLY A 466 -24.73 5.79 -22.32
C GLY A 466 -24.35 7.21 -22.78
N THR A 467 -23.60 7.98 -21.99
CA THR A 467 -23.08 9.28 -22.42
C THR A 467 -22.06 9.11 -23.56
N ASP A 468 -22.33 9.77 -24.69
CA ASP A 468 -21.37 9.86 -25.80
C ASP A 468 -20.22 10.81 -25.44
N GLU A 469 -18.97 10.38 -25.65
CA GLU A 469 -17.76 11.19 -25.43
C GLU A 469 -17.84 12.55 -26.15
N SER A 470 -18.48 12.62 -27.32
CA SER A 470 -18.62 13.86 -28.08
C SER A 470 -19.46 14.93 -27.36
N ASN A 471 -20.33 14.50 -26.43
CA ASN A 471 -21.28 15.36 -25.73
C ASN A 471 -20.86 15.69 -24.29
N VAL A 472 -19.75 15.14 -23.79
CA VAL A 472 -19.32 15.29 -22.39
C VAL A 472 -19.20 16.75 -21.98
N ARG A 473 -18.58 17.58 -22.83
CA ARG A 473 -18.47 19.03 -22.61
C ARG A 473 -19.84 19.66 -22.38
N GLN A 474 -20.83 19.32 -23.20
CA GLN A 474 -22.18 19.85 -23.08
C GLN A 474 -22.90 19.33 -21.83
N THR A 475 -22.68 18.06 -21.46
CA THR A 475 -23.23 17.45 -20.25
C THR A 475 -22.80 18.22 -18.99
N PHE A 476 -21.51 18.54 -18.83
CA PHE A 476 -21.05 19.35 -17.72
C PHE A 476 -21.59 20.79 -17.77
N LYS A 477 -21.59 21.42 -18.96
CA LYS A 477 -22.13 22.77 -19.14
C LYS A 477 -23.62 22.88 -18.79
N ASN A 478 -24.43 21.87 -19.08
CA ASN A 478 -25.88 21.91 -18.84
C ASN A 478 -26.25 21.97 -17.35
N ILE A 479 -25.37 21.53 -16.43
CA ILE A 479 -25.66 21.56 -14.99
C ILE A 479 -25.60 22.98 -14.41
N GLN A 480 -24.93 23.93 -15.10
CA GLN A 480 -24.86 25.35 -14.71
C GLN A 480 -24.47 25.54 -13.23
N SER A 481 -23.44 24.81 -12.78
CA SER A 481 -22.94 24.85 -11.41
C SER A 481 -21.43 25.12 -11.40
N PRO A 482 -20.94 26.11 -10.64
CA PRO A 482 -19.51 26.34 -10.44
C PRO A 482 -18.77 25.09 -9.97
N ASP A 483 -19.40 24.28 -9.11
CA ASP A 483 -18.83 23.04 -8.60
C ASP A 483 -18.71 21.98 -9.70
N MET A 484 -19.72 21.85 -10.56
CA MET A 484 -19.65 20.89 -11.67
C MET A 484 -18.67 21.35 -12.76
N HIS A 485 -18.52 22.65 -12.98
CA HIS A 485 -17.46 23.17 -13.83
C HIS A 485 -16.07 22.87 -13.24
N ALA A 486 -15.93 22.97 -11.91
CA ALA A 486 -14.70 22.57 -11.23
C ALA A 486 -14.44 21.05 -11.30
N ASN A 487 -15.47 20.22 -11.13
CA ASN A 487 -15.39 18.77 -11.31
C ASN A 487 -15.05 18.39 -12.76
N TYR A 488 -15.47 19.17 -13.76
CA TYR A 488 -15.06 18.95 -15.14
C TYR A 488 -13.53 19.09 -15.31
N ALA A 489 -12.87 19.98 -14.56
CA ALA A 489 -11.40 20.06 -14.57
C ALA A 489 -10.75 18.79 -14.01
N VAL A 490 -11.35 18.16 -12.99
CA VAL A 490 -10.90 16.86 -12.45
C VAL A 490 -11.01 15.79 -13.53
N TYR A 491 -12.16 15.72 -14.21
CA TYR A 491 -12.40 14.79 -15.30
C TYR A 491 -11.39 14.97 -16.45
N LEU A 492 -11.15 16.20 -16.89
CA LEU A 492 -10.20 16.49 -17.97
C LEU A 492 -8.76 16.13 -17.57
N CYS A 493 -8.37 16.41 -16.32
CA CYS A 493 -7.07 15.99 -15.81
C CYS A 493 -6.95 14.46 -15.74
N ALA A 494 -8.02 13.74 -15.37
CA ALA A 494 -8.05 12.28 -15.40
C ALA A 494 -7.95 11.72 -16.83
N LYS A 495 -8.64 12.33 -17.82
CA LYS A 495 -8.47 11.98 -19.23
C LYS A 495 -7.05 12.25 -19.74
N ALA A 496 -6.36 13.26 -19.22
CA ALA A 496 -4.95 13.50 -19.54
C ALA A 496 -4.06 12.38 -18.98
N CYS A 497 -4.29 11.95 -17.73
CA CYS A 497 -3.60 10.79 -17.16
C CYS A 497 -3.88 9.50 -17.95
N GLU A 498 -5.15 9.24 -18.31
CA GLU A 498 -5.56 8.10 -19.14
C GLU A 498 -4.82 8.11 -20.49
N LEU A 499 -4.79 9.25 -21.18
CA LEU A 499 -4.14 9.39 -22.48
C LEU A 499 -2.62 9.14 -22.40
N VAL A 500 -1.95 9.67 -21.37
CA VAL A 500 -0.52 9.44 -21.15
C VAL A 500 -0.28 7.97 -20.82
N SER A 501 -1.10 7.37 -19.95
CA SER A 501 -0.97 5.97 -19.57
C SER A 501 -1.15 5.03 -20.75
N ASP A 502 -2.20 5.23 -21.56
CA ASP A 502 -2.41 4.45 -22.77
C ASP A 502 -1.23 4.54 -23.74
N ARG A 503 -0.62 5.72 -23.84
CA ARG A 503 0.55 5.93 -24.70
C ARG A 503 1.78 5.19 -24.16
N THR A 504 2.06 5.30 -22.87
CA THR A 504 3.17 4.61 -22.20
C THR A 504 3.03 3.09 -22.32
N HIS A 505 1.84 2.53 -22.05
CA HIS A 505 1.59 1.10 -22.21
C HIS A 505 1.76 0.63 -23.66
N HIS A 506 1.30 1.42 -24.63
CA HIS A 506 1.48 1.08 -26.04
C HIS A 506 2.95 1.15 -26.50
N ASP A 507 3.64 2.25 -26.20
CA ASP A 507 4.99 2.50 -26.72
C ASP A 507 6.09 1.77 -25.94
N GLU A 508 5.99 1.68 -24.62
CA GLU A 508 7.03 1.12 -23.75
C GLU A 508 6.78 -0.35 -23.42
N LEU A 509 5.52 -0.77 -23.25
CA LEU A 509 5.14 -2.13 -22.86
C LEU A 509 4.59 -2.96 -24.03
N GLY A 510 4.39 -2.37 -25.21
CA GLY A 510 3.86 -3.06 -26.38
C GLY A 510 2.42 -3.55 -26.21
N ALA A 511 1.65 -2.94 -25.31
CA ALA A 511 0.29 -3.37 -25.00
C ALA A 511 -0.65 -3.19 -26.21
N PRO A 512 -1.51 -4.18 -26.52
CA PRO A 512 -2.46 -4.11 -27.63
C PRO A 512 -3.71 -3.29 -27.27
N ASN A 513 -3.53 -2.05 -26.79
CA ASN A 513 -4.62 -1.16 -26.33
C ASN A 513 -5.17 -0.22 -27.42
N GLY A 514 -4.71 -0.34 -28.66
CA GLY A 514 -5.19 0.47 -29.79
C GLY A 514 -4.70 1.93 -29.82
N CYS A 515 -3.79 2.34 -28.93
CA CYS A 515 -3.23 3.71 -28.86
C CYS A 515 -2.18 3.99 -29.96
N THR A 516 -2.56 3.78 -31.22
CA THR A 516 -1.73 4.13 -32.38
C THR A 516 -1.38 5.62 -32.39
N ALA A 517 -0.32 6.01 -33.08
CA ALA A 517 0.10 7.41 -33.16
C ALA A 517 -1.01 8.35 -33.69
N GLU A 518 -1.86 7.86 -34.59
CA GLU A 518 -2.99 8.61 -35.16
C GLU A 518 -4.13 8.76 -34.14
N VAL A 519 -4.49 7.67 -33.45
CA VAL A 519 -5.49 7.69 -32.38
C VAL A 519 -5.04 8.59 -31.23
N PHE A 520 -3.79 8.47 -30.80
CA PHE A 520 -3.19 9.33 -29.78
C PHE A 520 -3.25 10.80 -30.19
N THR A 521 -2.83 11.14 -31.41
CA THR A 521 -2.87 12.53 -31.90
C THR A 521 -4.30 13.07 -31.91
N SER A 522 -5.28 12.28 -32.37
CA SER A 522 -6.69 12.68 -32.39
C SER A 522 -7.26 12.90 -30.98
N ARG A 523 -6.98 12.00 -30.04
CA ARG A 523 -7.39 12.14 -28.63
C ARG A 523 -6.71 13.34 -27.98
N TRP A 524 -5.42 13.54 -28.26
CA TRP A 524 -4.64 14.66 -27.74
C TRP A 524 -5.23 16.00 -28.20
N THR A 525 -5.50 16.16 -29.50
CA THR A 525 -6.08 17.40 -30.05
C THR A 525 -7.45 17.68 -29.43
N ARG A 526 -8.34 16.68 -29.37
CA ARG A 526 -9.67 16.84 -28.75
C ARG A 526 -9.59 17.24 -27.28
N LEU A 527 -8.74 16.57 -26.51
CA LEU A 527 -8.58 16.85 -25.08
C LEU A 527 -7.93 18.23 -24.85
N TRP A 528 -6.99 18.64 -25.69
CA TRP A 528 -6.43 19.99 -25.65
C TRP A 528 -7.50 21.05 -25.92
N ASP A 529 -8.35 20.83 -26.93
CA ASP A 529 -9.48 21.72 -27.24
C ASP A 529 -10.51 21.77 -26.10
N ASP A 530 -10.77 20.66 -25.42
CA ASP A 530 -11.62 20.61 -24.23
C ASP A 530 -11.03 21.40 -23.06
N LEU A 531 -9.71 21.33 -22.85
CA LEU A 531 -9.00 22.13 -21.85
C LEU A 531 -9.10 23.63 -22.19
N GLN A 532 -8.89 24.02 -23.46
CA GLN A 532 -9.02 25.42 -23.88
C GLN A 532 -10.47 25.92 -23.73
N ALA A 533 -11.45 25.09 -24.06
CA ALA A 533 -12.85 25.43 -23.82
C ALA A 533 -13.14 25.59 -22.32
N TRP A 534 -12.64 24.66 -21.49
CA TRP A 534 -12.84 24.72 -20.04
C TRP A 534 -12.38 26.06 -19.42
N ILE A 535 -11.21 26.56 -19.84
CA ILE A 535 -10.64 27.81 -19.31
C ILE A 535 -11.43 29.05 -19.77
N ASP A 536 -11.95 29.04 -21.00
CA ASP A 536 -12.72 30.13 -21.60
C ASP A 536 -14.16 30.16 -21.07
N ASP A 537 -14.75 29.00 -20.82
CA ASP A 537 -16.13 28.83 -20.40
C ASP A 537 -16.34 28.93 -18.88
N ARG A 538 -15.31 29.32 -18.10
CA ARG A 538 -15.42 29.39 -16.64
C ARG A 538 -16.53 30.36 -16.20
N PRO A 539 -17.42 29.96 -15.28
CA PRO A 539 -18.33 30.90 -14.65
C PRO A 539 -17.54 31.92 -13.80
N ASN A 540 -18.15 33.06 -13.49
CA ASN A 540 -17.49 34.20 -12.84
C ASN A 540 -16.80 33.81 -11.52
N GLU A 541 -17.36 32.86 -10.78
CA GLU A 541 -16.83 32.34 -9.52
C GLU A 541 -15.48 31.63 -9.70
N LEU A 542 -15.21 31.10 -10.89
CA LEU A 542 -14.00 30.33 -11.23
C LEU A 542 -12.89 31.17 -11.89
N VAL A 543 -13.18 32.44 -12.19
CA VAL A 543 -12.22 33.38 -12.77
C VAL A 543 -11.39 34.04 -11.65
N PRO A 544 -10.09 34.34 -11.86
CA PRO A 544 -9.29 35.06 -10.88
C PRO A 544 -9.91 36.42 -10.53
N LEU A 545 -9.98 36.72 -9.24
CA LEU A 545 -10.38 38.05 -8.77
C LEU A 545 -9.31 39.09 -9.11
N GLN A 546 -8.04 38.71 -8.94
CA GLN A 546 -6.90 39.57 -9.26
C GLN A 546 -5.67 38.74 -9.63
N ILE A 547 -4.91 39.23 -10.62
CA ILE A 547 -3.62 38.67 -11.02
C ILE A 547 -2.57 39.78 -10.93
N ILE A 548 -1.47 39.50 -10.24
CA ILE A 548 -0.27 40.34 -10.22
C ILE A 548 0.90 39.50 -10.73
N GLU A 549 1.50 39.92 -11.84
CA GLU A 549 2.69 39.27 -12.39
C GLU A 549 3.92 39.65 -11.56
N SER A 550 4.19 38.85 -10.53
CA SER A 550 5.38 38.96 -9.66
C SER A 550 6.41 37.87 -9.97
N LYS A 551 7.64 38.07 -9.49
CA LYS A 551 8.72 37.07 -9.53
C LYS A 551 9.00 36.53 -8.12
N PRO A 552 9.36 35.24 -7.98
CA PRO A 552 9.50 34.27 -9.07
C PRO A 552 8.17 33.67 -9.56
N PHE A 553 7.10 33.79 -8.76
CA PHE A 553 5.76 33.31 -9.07
C PHE A 553 4.75 34.47 -9.10
N PRO A 554 3.72 34.41 -9.97
CA PRO A 554 2.63 35.37 -9.97
C PRO A 554 1.75 35.21 -8.74
N GLN A 555 1.08 36.29 -8.33
CA GLN A 555 0.03 36.24 -7.34
C GLN A 555 -1.32 36.16 -8.05
N ILE A 556 -2.12 35.13 -7.73
CA ILE A 556 -3.39 34.83 -8.40
C ILE A 556 -4.42 34.55 -7.33
N LEU A 557 -5.23 35.56 -7.03
CA LEU A 557 -6.24 35.47 -5.99
C LEU A 557 -7.56 34.99 -6.60
N TYR A 558 -8.12 33.92 -6.03
CA TYR A 558 -9.46 33.45 -6.36
C TYR A 558 -10.41 33.75 -5.21
N LEU A 559 -11.66 34.07 -5.56
CA LEU A 559 -12.72 34.28 -4.58
C LEU A 559 -13.28 32.96 -4.05
N HIS A 560 -13.48 31.98 -4.93
CA HIS A 560 -14.13 30.71 -4.62
C HIS A 560 -13.11 29.58 -4.49
N TRP A 561 -13.26 28.72 -3.48
CA TRP A 561 -12.31 27.62 -3.25
C TRP A 561 -12.31 26.59 -4.39
N ALA A 562 -13.46 26.35 -5.02
CA ALA A 562 -13.54 25.48 -6.20
C ALA A 562 -12.67 26.00 -7.36
N ALA A 563 -12.51 27.32 -7.47
CA ALA A 563 -11.66 27.94 -8.48
C ALA A 563 -10.17 27.66 -8.24
N ILE A 564 -9.72 27.67 -6.97
CA ILE A 564 -8.32 27.45 -6.62
C ILE A 564 -7.84 26.10 -7.18
N SER A 565 -8.51 25.01 -6.79
CA SER A 565 -8.06 23.67 -7.15
C SER A 565 -8.41 23.24 -8.57
N SER A 566 -9.54 23.68 -9.13
CA SER A 566 -9.85 23.37 -10.53
C SER A 566 -8.86 24.03 -11.49
N ASN A 567 -8.44 25.28 -11.23
CA ASN A 567 -7.41 25.93 -12.05
C ASN A 567 -6.02 25.32 -11.84
N GLN A 568 -5.69 24.83 -10.63
CA GLN A 568 -4.47 24.03 -10.43
C GLN A 568 -4.51 22.77 -11.30
N LEU A 569 -5.62 22.03 -11.29
CA LEU A 569 -5.78 20.80 -12.09
C LEU A 569 -5.79 21.06 -13.60
N TYR A 570 -6.39 22.16 -14.05
CA TYR A 570 -6.29 22.61 -15.45
C TYR A 570 -4.82 22.79 -15.87
N HIS A 571 -4.04 23.53 -15.08
CA HIS A 571 -2.63 23.74 -15.38
C HIS A 571 -1.82 22.45 -15.30
N THR A 572 -2.15 21.55 -14.37
CA THR A 572 -1.56 20.20 -14.28
C THR A 572 -1.83 19.39 -15.55
N ALA A 573 -3.08 19.36 -16.01
CA ALA A 573 -3.47 18.70 -17.25
C ALA A 573 -2.73 19.28 -18.46
N CYS A 574 -2.60 20.61 -18.56
CA CYS A 574 -1.79 21.24 -19.61
C CYS A 574 -0.32 20.82 -19.55
N ILE A 575 0.29 20.71 -18.38
CA ILE A 575 1.68 20.23 -18.23
C ILE A 575 1.82 18.81 -18.77
N LEU A 576 0.91 17.90 -18.39
CA LEU A 576 0.92 16.51 -18.88
C LEU A 576 0.79 16.47 -20.40
N MET A 577 -0.20 17.19 -20.95
CA MET A 577 -0.46 17.24 -22.38
C MET A 577 0.71 17.83 -23.19
N LEU A 578 1.34 18.90 -22.70
CA LEU A 578 2.52 19.48 -23.34
C LEU A 578 3.73 18.54 -23.27
N GLY A 579 3.88 17.78 -22.18
CA GLY A 579 4.91 16.75 -22.04
C GLY A 579 4.74 15.58 -23.02
N SER A 580 3.50 15.28 -23.40
CA SER A 580 3.14 14.19 -24.31
C SER A 580 2.79 14.67 -25.73
N MET A 581 3.21 15.87 -26.15
CA MET A 581 2.79 16.49 -27.40
C MET A 581 3.14 15.62 -28.64
N PRO A 582 2.18 15.38 -29.57
CA PRO A 582 2.47 14.62 -30.80
C PRO A 582 3.44 15.36 -31.74
N ARG A 583 4.35 14.64 -32.40
CA ARG A 583 5.35 15.21 -33.34
C ARG A 583 4.77 16.07 -34.47
N ARG A 584 3.51 15.85 -34.87
CA ARG A 584 2.82 16.66 -35.90
C ARG A 584 2.48 18.07 -35.39
N HIS A 585 2.43 18.28 -34.09
CA HIS A 585 2.28 19.58 -33.47
C HIS A 585 3.68 20.09 -33.12
N SER A 586 4.19 21.07 -33.87
CA SER A 586 5.55 21.59 -33.66
C SER A 586 5.61 22.52 -32.45
N HIS A 587 4.50 23.19 -32.13
CA HIS A 587 4.39 24.16 -31.05
C HIS A 587 2.90 24.53 -30.84
N VAL A 588 2.48 24.72 -29.59
CA VAL A 588 1.23 25.44 -29.29
C VAL A 588 1.60 26.93 -29.08
N PRO A 589 1.08 27.85 -29.91
CA PRO A 589 1.46 29.25 -29.84
C PRO A 589 0.94 29.93 -28.57
N GLY A 590 1.71 30.91 -28.06
CA GLY A 590 1.33 31.74 -26.91
C GLY A 590 1.78 31.18 -25.56
N LEU A 591 1.35 31.84 -24.49
CA LEU A 591 1.78 31.49 -23.12
C LEU A 591 1.27 30.12 -22.66
N THR A 592 0.12 29.68 -23.17
CA THR A 592 -0.48 28.36 -22.88
C THR A 592 0.31 27.20 -23.49
N GLY A 593 1.23 27.47 -24.42
CA GLY A 593 2.16 26.46 -24.92
C GLY A 593 3.37 26.22 -24.04
N SER A 594 3.53 26.96 -22.93
CA SER A 594 4.71 26.88 -22.07
C SER A 594 4.43 26.09 -20.78
N SER A 595 5.02 24.90 -20.65
CA SER A 595 4.90 24.08 -19.43
C SER A 595 5.43 24.81 -18.18
N ILE A 596 6.48 25.64 -18.34
CA ILE A 596 7.03 26.46 -17.25
C ILE A 596 6.03 27.54 -16.83
N TRP A 597 5.32 28.16 -17.79
CA TRP A 597 4.27 29.14 -17.46
C TRP A 597 3.18 28.48 -16.62
N HIS A 598 2.70 27.30 -17.01
CA HIS A 598 1.74 26.52 -16.23
C HIS A 598 2.25 26.14 -14.84
N ALA A 599 3.51 25.69 -14.74
CA ALA A 599 4.13 25.35 -13.46
C ALA A 599 4.16 26.55 -12.50
N LYS A 600 4.52 27.73 -13.00
CA LYS A 600 4.53 28.97 -12.21
C LYS A 600 3.14 29.38 -11.77
N ARG A 601 2.10 29.15 -12.58
CA ARG A 601 0.71 29.38 -12.19
C ARG A 601 0.31 28.45 -11.03
N ILE A 602 0.62 27.16 -11.08
CA ILE A 602 0.33 26.22 -9.98
C ILE A 602 0.96 26.70 -8.66
N CYS A 603 2.24 27.07 -8.67
CA CYS A 603 2.93 27.61 -7.50
C CYS A 603 2.31 28.93 -7.02
N GLY A 604 2.04 29.86 -7.94
CA GLY A 604 1.43 31.16 -7.64
C GLY A 604 0.04 31.07 -7.01
N ILE A 605 -0.82 30.18 -7.56
CA ILE A 605 -2.16 29.90 -7.01
C ILE A 605 -2.03 29.36 -5.58
N SER A 606 -1.14 28.40 -5.36
CA SER A 606 -0.95 27.76 -4.06
C SER A 606 -0.41 28.74 -3.00
N LEU A 607 0.49 29.65 -3.38
CA LEU A 607 1.04 30.68 -2.50
C LEU A 607 0.01 31.76 -2.14
N THR A 608 -0.86 32.14 -3.08
CA THR A 608 -1.77 33.28 -2.91
C THR A 608 -3.02 32.91 -2.11
N ASN A 609 -3.46 31.65 -2.17
CA ASN A 609 -4.75 31.24 -1.63
C ASN A 609 -4.58 30.27 -0.43
N PRO A 610 -4.68 30.74 0.83
CA PRO A 610 -4.41 29.93 2.02
C PRO A 610 -5.56 28.98 2.43
N HIS A 611 -6.41 28.57 1.48
CA HIS A 611 -7.52 27.67 1.76
C HIS A 611 -7.00 26.24 2.01
N GLN A 612 -7.08 25.76 3.25
CA GLN A 612 -6.49 24.48 3.68
C GLN A 612 -6.94 23.28 2.82
N GLY A 613 -8.22 23.22 2.44
CA GLY A 613 -8.73 22.13 1.60
C GLY A 613 -8.13 22.10 0.20
N CYS A 614 -7.84 23.28 -0.37
CA CYS A 614 -7.22 23.38 -1.69
C CYS A 614 -5.72 23.09 -1.62
N LEU A 615 -5.06 23.52 -0.55
CA LEU A 615 -3.64 23.25 -0.31
C LEU A 615 -3.34 21.75 -0.19
N ASN A 616 -4.22 20.97 0.44
CA ASN A 616 -4.07 19.50 0.49
C ASN A 616 -4.10 18.87 -0.90
N ASN A 617 -4.96 19.36 -1.79
CA ASN A 617 -5.07 18.89 -3.17
C ASN A 617 -3.96 19.44 -4.09
N ALA A 618 -3.19 20.44 -3.63
CA ALA A 618 -2.15 21.07 -4.42
C ALA A 618 -0.84 20.27 -4.49
N ILE A 619 -0.65 19.24 -3.66
CA ILE A 619 0.64 18.56 -3.51
C ILE A 619 1.13 17.87 -4.79
N GLN A 620 0.26 17.12 -5.49
CA GLN A 620 0.65 16.49 -6.75
C GLN A 620 0.86 17.52 -7.88
N PRO A 621 -0.03 18.52 -8.07
CA PRO A 621 0.23 19.66 -8.95
C PRO A 621 1.58 20.36 -8.67
N LEU A 622 1.89 20.63 -7.40
CA LEU A 622 3.12 21.31 -6.99
C LEU A 622 4.36 20.45 -7.25
N TRP A 623 4.26 19.13 -7.06
CA TRP A 623 5.33 18.20 -7.39
C TRP A 623 5.61 18.18 -8.90
N LEU A 624 4.58 18.08 -9.74
CA LEU A 624 4.72 18.15 -11.21
C LEU A 624 5.30 19.50 -11.66
N ALA A 625 4.77 20.60 -11.13
CA ALA A 625 5.29 21.94 -11.41
C ALA A 625 6.76 22.07 -11.00
N GLY A 626 7.13 21.56 -9.82
CA GLY A 626 8.47 21.65 -9.26
C GLY A 626 9.55 20.99 -10.13
N ARG A 627 9.24 19.88 -10.80
CA ARG A 627 10.16 19.20 -11.74
C ARG A 627 10.56 20.07 -12.94
N LEU A 628 9.76 21.08 -13.26
CA LEU A 628 10.01 22.01 -14.38
C LEU A 628 10.73 23.28 -13.96
N LEU A 629 10.88 23.52 -12.65
CA LEU A 629 11.63 24.66 -12.12
C LEU A 629 13.12 24.37 -12.16
N SER A 630 13.93 25.43 -12.33
CA SER A 630 15.38 25.29 -12.48
C SER A 630 16.18 26.20 -11.54
N HIS A 631 15.57 27.28 -11.02
CA HIS A 631 16.28 28.24 -10.20
C HIS A 631 16.16 27.92 -8.71
N GLU A 632 17.28 27.98 -7.97
CA GLU A 632 17.34 27.62 -6.54
C GLU A 632 16.35 28.42 -5.66
N SER A 633 16.11 29.70 -6.00
CA SER A 633 15.11 30.50 -5.29
C SER A 633 13.68 29.97 -5.47
N GLU A 634 13.35 29.42 -6.64
CA GLU A 634 12.06 28.81 -6.91
C GLU A 634 11.91 27.50 -6.13
N HIS A 635 12.97 26.69 -6.10
CA HIS A 635 13.03 25.45 -5.33
C HIS A 635 12.84 25.70 -3.83
N THR A 636 13.50 26.74 -3.30
CA THR A 636 13.42 27.12 -1.89
C THR A 636 11.99 27.50 -1.50
N ILE A 637 11.36 28.38 -2.28
CA ILE A 637 9.97 28.81 -2.03
C ILE A 637 9.00 27.62 -2.13
N LEU A 638 9.19 26.72 -3.11
CA LEU A 638 8.35 25.54 -3.25
C LEU A 638 8.51 24.58 -2.07
N VAL A 639 9.73 24.33 -1.62
CA VAL A 639 10.01 23.49 -0.45
C VAL A 639 9.38 24.07 0.81
N ASP A 640 9.50 25.39 1.01
CA ASP A 640 8.89 26.06 2.15
C ASP A 640 7.37 26.03 2.08
N LEU A 641 6.78 26.21 0.89
CA LEU A 641 5.35 26.03 0.67
C LEU A 641 4.89 24.61 1.04
N ILE A 642 5.58 23.56 0.58
CA ILE A 642 5.20 22.16 0.90
C ILE A 642 5.23 21.93 2.41
N ARG A 643 6.26 22.42 3.11
CA ARG A 643 6.36 22.35 4.58
C ARG A 643 5.26 23.13 5.28
N ASP A 644 4.96 24.34 4.79
CA ASP A 644 3.91 25.21 5.32
C ASP A 644 2.52 24.56 5.13
N ILE A 645 2.30 23.80 4.06
CA ILE A 645 1.07 23.00 3.88
C ILE A 645 0.99 21.90 4.96
N GLU A 646 2.04 21.10 5.17
CA GLU A 646 2.01 20.02 6.19
C GLU A 646 1.80 20.56 7.61
N SER A 647 2.44 21.67 7.96
CA SER A 647 2.24 22.30 9.28
C SER A 647 0.83 22.88 9.43
N THR A 648 0.29 23.50 8.36
CA THR A 648 -1.02 24.16 8.40
C THR A 648 -2.17 23.18 8.35
N THR A 649 -2.05 22.07 7.62
CA THR A 649 -3.17 21.12 7.45
C THR A 649 -3.03 19.88 8.30
N GLY A 650 -1.80 19.49 8.67
CA GLY A 650 -1.50 18.20 9.29
C GLY A 650 -1.45 17.05 8.28
N TRP A 651 -1.62 17.31 6.99
CA TRP A 651 -1.49 16.31 5.93
C TRP A 651 -0.02 16.02 5.66
N GLY A 652 0.38 14.76 5.47
CA GLY A 652 1.78 14.42 5.17
C GLY A 652 2.14 14.82 3.74
N THR A 653 3.02 15.81 3.57
CA THR A 653 3.44 16.34 2.26
C THR A 653 4.95 16.36 2.08
N CYS A 654 5.72 16.44 3.18
CA CYS A 654 7.18 16.61 3.13
C CYS A 654 7.91 15.44 2.48
N TRP A 655 7.26 14.27 2.35
CA TRP A 655 7.79 13.12 1.63
C TRP A 655 8.03 13.37 0.13
N ARG A 656 7.41 14.40 -0.45
CA ARG A 656 7.66 14.83 -1.85
C ARG A 656 8.93 15.66 -2.04
N ILE A 657 9.50 16.22 -0.96
CA ILE A 657 10.70 17.07 -1.05
C ILE A 657 11.93 16.28 -1.55
N PRO A 658 12.21 15.05 -1.07
CA PRO A 658 13.25 14.20 -1.64
C PRO A 658 13.09 13.93 -3.14
N ASP A 659 11.87 13.65 -3.62
CA ASP A 659 11.60 13.39 -5.05
C ASP A 659 11.96 14.61 -5.91
N LEU A 660 11.59 15.82 -5.44
CA LEU A 660 11.97 17.06 -6.09
C LEU A 660 13.48 17.30 -6.07
N GLY A 661 14.14 17.02 -4.93
CA GLY A 661 15.60 17.10 -4.85
C GLY A 661 16.30 16.18 -5.84
N ALA A 662 15.79 14.96 -6.04
CA ALA A 662 16.29 14.04 -7.06
C ALA A 662 16.12 14.62 -8.47
N ALA A 663 14.97 15.21 -8.79
CA ALA A 663 14.72 15.86 -10.08
C ALA A 663 15.64 17.08 -10.31
N TRP A 664 15.98 17.84 -9.26
CA TRP A 664 16.89 18.98 -9.35
C TRP A 664 18.38 18.61 -9.31
N GLY A 665 18.71 17.34 -9.05
CA GLY A 665 20.08 16.85 -8.98
C GLY A 665 20.82 17.17 -7.67
N TYR A 666 20.12 17.53 -6.60
CA TYR A 666 20.74 17.75 -5.28
C TYR A 666 19.80 17.49 -4.10
N SER A 667 20.37 17.02 -2.99
CA SER A 667 19.62 16.76 -1.76
C SER A 667 19.26 18.07 -1.04
N VAL A 668 17.96 18.28 -0.83
CA VAL A 668 17.46 19.38 0.00
C VAL A 668 17.72 19.07 1.47
N ARG A 669 18.44 19.94 2.18
CA ARG A 669 18.75 19.74 3.61
C ARG A 669 17.46 19.70 4.44
N LYS A 670 17.42 18.80 5.44
CA LYS A 670 16.42 18.85 6.53
C LYS A 670 16.68 20.13 7.32
N SER A 671 15.90 21.18 7.08
CA SER A 671 15.99 22.41 7.86
C SER A 671 15.60 22.13 9.32
N SER A 672 16.38 22.66 10.26
CA SER A 672 15.97 22.76 11.66
C SER A 672 14.82 23.77 11.75
N ARG A 673 13.60 23.26 11.95
CA ARG A 673 12.36 23.99 12.30
C ARG A 673 12.36 25.48 11.93
N SER A 674 11.77 25.82 10.77
CA SER A 674 11.40 27.20 10.47
C SER A 674 10.51 27.73 11.61
N LYS A 675 10.83 28.92 12.14
CA LYS A 675 9.96 29.60 13.10
C LYS A 675 8.62 29.85 12.41
N ASN A 676 7.54 29.30 12.97
CA ASN A 676 6.16 29.51 12.53
C ASN A 676 5.87 31.01 12.35
N VAL A 677 5.92 31.47 11.09
CA VAL A 677 5.31 32.74 10.66
C VAL A 677 4.25 32.34 9.64
N PRO A 678 2.94 32.51 9.95
CA PRO A 678 1.85 32.19 9.05
C PRO A 678 1.98 32.93 7.70
N LEU A 679 1.50 32.33 6.62
CA LEU A 679 1.53 32.85 5.24
C LEU A 679 1.10 34.33 5.11
N GLY A 680 0.23 34.83 6.00
CA GLY A 680 -0.23 36.21 6.02
C GLY A 680 0.76 37.27 6.57
N GLN A 681 1.93 36.88 7.09
CA GLN A 681 2.89 37.82 7.71
C GLN A 681 4.27 37.91 7.04
N ARG A 682 4.54 37.15 5.96
CA ARG A 682 5.85 37.19 5.28
C ARG A 682 6.01 38.34 4.27
N GLN A 683 4.94 39.07 3.94
CA GLN A 683 5.02 40.28 3.12
C GLN A 683 5.35 41.51 3.98
N ASN A 684 6.61 41.68 4.41
CA ASN A 684 7.14 43.01 4.77
C ASN A 684 8.66 43.11 4.98
N THR A 685 9.45 42.13 4.55
CA THR A 685 10.92 42.23 4.67
C THR A 685 11.59 41.86 3.36
N GLN A 686 11.46 42.73 2.35
CA GLN A 686 12.44 42.91 1.27
C GLN A 686 12.13 44.20 0.50
N THR A 687 12.29 45.33 1.18
CA THR A 687 12.70 46.59 0.54
C THR A 687 13.98 47.02 1.24
N GLY A 688 15.11 46.78 0.58
CA GLY A 688 16.45 47.12 0.98
C GLY A 688 17.40 46.83 -0.16
#